data_AF-A0A447SSC8-F1
#
_entry.id   AF-A0A447SSC8-F1
#
_cell.length_a   1.000
_cell.length_b   1.000
_cell.length_c   1.000
_cell.angle_alpha   90.00
_cell.angle_beta   90.00
_cell.angle_gamma   90.00
#
_symmetry.space_group_name_H-M   'P 1'
#
loop_
_entity.id
_entity.type
_entity.pdbx_description
1 polymer ?
#
loop_
_entity_poly.entity_id
_entity_poly.type
_entity_poly.pdbx_seq_one_letter_code
_entity_poly.pdbx_strand_id
1 'polypeptide(L)'
;MNFKKSNLLFKSFSNPIKLGISLAIVALNAEASRVRGDVDYQYFRDFGENKGLFSIGATNIHIFDKNGQDVGIMLKDNIPMPDLKTANKNGAFANLIDPSFITSVRHNVGYSQVLFGGEDTNPDSHHFSYLLVNRNNFPDEWDGVTYSNPQDKDYHIPRLHKMVTEVAPAELTDVLTPNGKENTKILTDLTRFPLYIRVGSGKQEVQESAEDNSKTISLSSAYKYVIGGVTHTMSEANATNVVANGTITPEGKRITDKPITLFGSIYGPMVSYGRSGDSGSALLGYDAQKKKWVIVGVLKSDYGYGNIWSLSRPSYVNAIQERAKAGTIQNTQQNQVWEWSVDALHPETSSIKAGESTALAVPLRNESLKSQDTDKERPSLDYGKSVIFDGVDGGVLLVKDNINAGAGALYFNTNFTVKPETNQTWLGGGVLVAKDKTVTWKIANPEGDRLSKLGTGTLLVQGVGNNLGDISIGDGTVILDQQEDEQGRKQAFNQVGVVSGRPTLILQSADQIDPNKLYFGFRGGRLDLNGNDLSFKRIQHSDDGATVVNHRTDKSSNLTLTGVTVSEQDLTWGNWGKAGSDIYEYAISGRKDYFALKSGGKAGSYYPTNQASSDSWEYLGSDRAAAIQTIIDRKNAQQTLTAFAGYFGEKASDKTNGGLNVNYQPVVEESTLLLTGGMNLNGDFSAKGGKVVLEGVPTPHARDVLNNREVIFDDDWINRDFSAKTISVSNKANFTVGRNVSSLNANINANDNAILNLGYQAGQTVCLRSDHTGEVSCDMPTYSEETLNSIPRMALAGDISLSQQSRLNLGKTDFTGSIQAANTTQTSLSKESHWTLTGNSTLGNLNLAEGSQITLSQNDKPFNTLTVNGDLSGNGKFYYRTNFSTLNSDKVVVNGKASGNHLLVVNDIGNEPQRSKDRLTLITANSSENLTVTLQNSYADIGAYRYNLIQEGSTFRLYNPIVEKEIAEEERKAAEEQARREAEAKRLEEERKAAEEQARREAEAKRLEEERKAAEEQARREAEAKRLEEERKAAEEQARREAEAKRLEEERKAAEEQARREAEAKRLEEERKAAEEQARREVEAKRLEEERKKAELDRLKQA
;
A
#
# COMPACT_ATOMS: atom_id res chain seq x y z
N MET A 1 7.75 35.90 38.12
CA MET A 1 6.78 36.64 38.97
C MET A 1 6.75 36.00 40.36
N ASN A 2 6.19 36.69 41.35
CA ASN A 2 6.11 36.24 42.75
C ASN A 2 4.68 35.73 43.09
N PHE A 3 4.41 35.38 44.37
CA PHE A 3 3.13 34.90 44.94
C PHE A 3 2.77 33.41 44.68
N LYS A 4 2.20 32.65 45.63
CA LYS A 4 2.10 32.79 47.12
C LYS A 4 1.83 31.41 47.76
N LYS A 5 2.20 31.21 49.03
CA LYS A 5 1.69 30.10 49.88
C LYS A 5 0.39 30.52 50.59
N SER A 6 -0.54 29.58 50.75
CA SER A 6 -1.65 29.65 51.72
C SER A 6 -1.97 28.28 52.33
N ASN A 7 -2.16 28.29 53.64
CA ASN A 7 -2.64 27.23 54.55
C ASN A 7 -4.20 27.20 54.55
N LEU A 8 -4.99 26.31 55.20
CA LEU A 8 -4.81 25.16 56.13
C LEU A 8 -6.14 24.34 56.26
N LEU A 9 -6.10 23.17 56.91
CA LEU A 9 -7.21 22.41 57.59
C LEU A 9 -8.25 21.66 56.73
N PHE A 10 -8.52 20.36 57.00
CA PHE A 10 -9.42 19.95 58.10
C PHE A 10 -9.09 18.60 58.79
N LYS A 11 -9.64 18.46 60.01
CA LYS A 11 -9.35 17.52 61.13
C LYS A 11 -9.34 16.00 60.84
N SER A 12 -8.59 15.27 61.69
CA SER A 12 -8.65 13.80 61.87
C SER A 12 -9.50 13.39 63.09
N PHE A 13 -9.95 12.12 63.11
CA PHE A 13 -10.14 11.20 64.26
C PHE A 13 -10.59 9.83 63.66
N SER A 14 -10.32 8.66 64.22
CA SER A 14 -9.50 8.23 65.38
C SER A 14 -9.03 6.77 65.18
N ASN A 15 -7.98 6.34 65.90
CA ASN A 15 -7.33 5.02 65.78
C ASN A 15 -7.33 4.29 67.15
N PRO A 16 -7.24 2.94 67.19
CA PRO A 16 -6.19 2.30 68.00
C PRO A 16 -5.61 1.04 67.29
N ILE A 17 -4.37 1.03 66.79
CA ILE A 17 -3.09 0.88 67.52
C ILE A 17 -3.01 -0.35 68.44
N LYS A 18 -2.24 -1.38 68.03
CA LYS A 18 -1.12 -2.07 68.74
C LYS A 18 -0.76 -3.37 67.98
N LEU A 19 0.49 -3.85 67.92
CA LEU A 19 1.78 -3.33 68.37
C LEU A 19 2.87 -3.80 67.37
N GLY A 20 3.88 -2.97 67.09
CA GLY A 20 5.01 -3.36 66.23
C GLY A 20 6.20 -3.92 67.01
N ILE A 21 6.95 -4.85 66.39
CA ILE A 21 8.32 -5.17 66.78
C ILE A 21 9.23 -4.76 65.62
N SER A 22 10.02 -3.71 65.84
CA SER A 22 11.05 -3.29 64.88
C SER A 22 12.33 -4.09 65.13
N LEU A 23 12.78 -4.87 64.14
CA LEU A 23 14.20 -5.11 63.97
C LEU A 23 14.72 -4.14 62.91
N ALA A 24 15.68 -3.30 63.30
CA ALA A 24 16.54 -2.54 62.40
C ALA A 24 17.88 -3.28 62.25
N ILE A 25 18.78 -2.73 61.42
CA ILE A 25 20.14 -3.24 61.11
C ILE A 25 20.09 -4.42 60.11
N VAL A 26 20.71 -4.36 58.91
CA VAL A 26 21.53 -3.32 58.26
C VAL A 26 20.81 -2.75 57.04
N ALA A 27 20.88 -1.44 56.82
CA ALA A 27 20.54 -0.85 55.53
C ALA A 27 21.71 -1.07 54.55
N LEU A 28 21.64 -2.12 53.73
CA LEU A 28 22.48 -2.26 52.54
C LEU A 28 21.93 -1.34 51.44
N ASN A 29 22.82 -0.67 50.70
CA ASN A 29 22.43 0.36 49.73
C ASN A 29 21.59 -0.24 48.59
N ALA A 30 20.37 0.28 48.41
CA ALA A 30 19.42 -0.18 47.40
C ALA A 30 19.65 0.54 46.06
N GLU A 31 20.57 0.02 45.25
CA GLU A 31 20.95 0.54 43.93
C GLU A 31 20.48 -0.42 42.81
N ALA A 32 20.45 0.06 41.55
CA ALA A 32 19.22 -0.10 40.77
C ALA A 32 19.30 -0.92 39.43
N SER A 33 19.11 -1.76 38.42
CA SER A 33 19.72 -1.63 37.09
C SER A 33 20.43 -0.30 36.83
N ARG A 34 21.62 -0.31 36.24
CA ARG A 34 22.42 0.90 35.94
C ARG A 34 23.06 0.86 34.55
N VAL A 35 23.08 2.02 33.87
CA VAL A 35 23.71 2.25 32.55
C VAL A 35 24.51 3.56 32.52
N ARG A 36 25.32 3.77 31.48
CA ARG A 36 26.06 5.03 31.19
C ARG A 36 25.11 6.17 30.78
N GLY A 37 25.47 7.41 31.12
CA GLY A 37 24.63 8.61 30.93
C GLY A 37 25.00 9.54 29.78
N ASP A 38 26.11 9.26 29.08
CA ASP A 38 26.57 9.97 27.88
C ASP A 38 25.84 9.54 26.60
N VAL A 39 25.41 8.28 26.52
CA VAL A 39 24.54 7.72 25.47
C VAL A 39 23.06 8.05 25.75
N ASP A 40 22.21 8.11 24.72
CA ASP A 40 20.77 8.25 24.93
C ASP A 40 20.18 7.02 25.66
N TYR A 41 19.32 7.28 26.64
CA TYR A 41 18.63 6.26 27.39
C TYR A 41 17.64 5.46 26.51
N GLN A 42 17.16 6.08 25.43
CA GLN A 42 16.28 5.46 24.45
C GLN A 42 16.90 4.20 23.83
N TYR A 43 18.22 4.18 23.55
CA TYR A 43 18.89 2.98 23.04
C TYR A 43 18.72 1.77 23.98
N PHE A 44 18.86 1.96 25.29
CA PHE A 44 18.74 0.87 26.28
C PHE A 44 17.30 0.38 26.46
N ARG A 45 16.33 1.29 26.26
CA ARG A 45 14.89 1.00 26.26
C ARG A 45 14.47 0.24 25.01
N ASP A 46 14.91 0.71 23.84
CA ASP A 46 14.67 0.11 22.52
C ASP A 46 15.29 -1.29 22.44
N PHE A 47 16.54 -1.45 22.89
CA PHE A 47 17.19 -2.76 23.01
C PHE A 47 16.35 -3.70 23.88
N GLY A 48 15.90 -3.25 25.06
CA GLY A 48 15.09 -4.06 25.97
C GLY A 48 13.70 -4.44 25.42
N GLU A 49 13.15 -3.68 24.47
CA GLU A 49 11.83 -3.93 23.89
C GLU A 49 11.85 -4.61 22.50
N ASN A 50 13.02 -4.85 21.89
CA ASN A 50 13.20 -5.21 20.46
C ASN A 50 12.65 -4.15 19.49
N LYS A 51 13.06 -2.90 19.70
CA LYS A 51 12.51 -1.70 19.06
C LYS A 51 13.61 -0.78 18.50
N GLY A 52 13.22 0.26 17.77
CA GLY A 52 14.16 1.13 17.05
C GLY A 52 15.12 0.31 16.17
N LEU A 53 16.42 0.61 16.27
CA LEU A 53 17.48 -0.13 15.56
C LEU A 53 17.62 -1.60 16.01
N PHE A 54 17.06 -2.00 17.17
CA PHE A 54 17.21 -3.33 17.76
C PHE A 54 16.04 -4.27 17.45
N SER A 55 15.50 -4.15 16.22
CA SER A 55 14.58 -5.15 15.67
C SER A 55 15.24 -6.54 15.60
N ILE A 56 14.44 -7.60 15.68
CA ILE A 56 14.93 -8.98 15.75
C ILE A 56 15.68 -9.32 14.46
N GLY A 57 16.91 -9.84 14.58
CA GLY A 57 17.79 -10.10 13.45
C GLY A 57 18.75 -8.97 13.06
N ALA A 58 18.61 -7.75 13.62
CA ALA A 58 19.54 -6.64 13.36
C ALA A 58 20.98 -6.98 13.79
N THR A 59 21.98 -6.39 13.12
CA THR A 59 23.42 -6.65 13.34
C THR A 59 24.25 -5.37 13.19
N ASN A 60 25.44 -5.34 13.78
CA ASN A 60 26.47 -4.31 13.59
C ASN A 60 25.97 -2.86 13.78
N ILE A 61 25.19 -2.63 14.84
CA ILE A 61 24.53 -1.34 15.11
C ILE A 61 25.54 -0.38 15.75
N HIS A 62 25.85 0.73 15.07
CA HIS A 62 26.65 1.82 15.65
C HIS A 62 25.83 2.58 16.71
N ILE A 63 26.46 2.90 17.85
CA ILE A 63 25.86 3.64 18.95
C ILE A 63 26.58 4.98 19.11
N PHE A 64 25.81 6.06 19.16
CA PHE A 64 26.33 7.42 19.29
C PHE A 64 26.06 7.98 20.70
N ASP A 65 26.96 8.83 21.19
CA ASP A 65 26.72 9.63 22.38
C ASP A 65 25.83 10.85 22.09
N LYS A 66 25.47 11.60 23.13
CA LYS A 66 24.66 12.82 23.04
C LYS A 66 25.35 14.00 22.34
N ASN A 67 26.62 13.85 21.93
CA ASN A 67 27.36 14.81 21.12
C ASN A 67 27.47 14.36 19.64
N GLY A 68 26.93 13.19 19.29
CA GLY A 68 27.01 12.59 17.95
C GLY A 68 28.31 11.83 17.68
N GLN A 69 29.12 11.52 18.70
CA GLN A 69 30.32 10.71 18.54
C GLN A 69 30.00 9.21 18.63
N ASP A 70 30.50 8.42 17.68
CA ASP A 70 30.43 6.95 17.73
C ASP A 70 31.22 6.42 18.94
N VAL A 71 30.53 5.72 19.84
CA VAL A 71 31.12 5.08 21.04
C VAL A 71 31.31 3.56 20.88
N GLY A 72 30.93 2.99 19.73
CA GLY A 72 31.19 1.60 19.37
C GLY A 72 30.00 0.88 18.75
N ILE A 73 30.27 -0.36 18.32
CA ILE A 73 29.31 -1.23 17.62
C ILE A 73 28.69 -2.24 18.60
N MET A 74 27.37 -2.28 18.65
CA MET A 74 26.56 -3.34 19.25
C MET A 74 26.29 -4.46 18.25
N LEU A 75 26.10 -5.69 18.72
CA LEU A 75 25.77 -6.85 17.86
C LEU A 75 26.78 -7.05 16.70
N LYS A 76 28.05 -6.82 17.02
CA LYS A 76 29.19 -6.86 16.10
C LYS A 76 29.39 -8.25 15.50
N ASP A 77 30.13 -8.31 14.38
CA ASP A 77 30.56 -9.52 13.69
C ASP A 77 29.39 -10.38 13.18
N ASN A 78 28.30 -9.71 12.79
CA ASN A 78 27.05 -10.28 12.29
C ASN A 78 26.29 -11.18 13.28
N ILE A 79 26.44 -10.95 14.60
CA ILE A 79 25.64 -11.64 15.61
C ILE A 79 24.23 -11.00 15.67
N PRO A 80 23.15 -11.71 15.32
CA PRO A 80 21.81 -11.11 15.20
C PRO A 80 21.19 -10.76 16.55
N MET A 81 20.40 -9.69 16.63
CA MET A 81 19.55 -9.37 17.78
C MET A 81 18.57 -10.51 18.08
N PRO A 82 18.53 -11.08 19.30
CA PRO A 82 17.56 -12.11 19.66
C PRO A 82 16.16 -11.54 19.88
N ASP A 83 15.17 -12.43 19.84
CA ASP A 83 13.86 -12.19 20.45
C ASP A 83 13.98 -12.21 21.98
N LEU A 84 13.77 -11.06 22.62
CA LEU A 84 13.79 -10.91 24.08
C LEU A 84 12.42 -11.15 24.71
N LYS A 85 11.34 -11.33 23.92
CA LYS A 85 9.97 -11.53 24.44
C LYS A 85 9.74 -12.92 25.05
N THR A 86 10.77 -13.76 25.06
CA THR A 86 10.84 -14.94 25.93
C THR A 86 10.87 -14.55 27.41
N ALA A 87 11.27 -13.32 27.75
CA ALA A 87 11.15 -12.73 29.08
C ALA A 87 9.73 -12.20 29.35
N ASN A 88 9.24 -12.29 30.58
CA ASN A 88 7.86 -11.89 30.90
C ASN A 88 7.60 -10.38 30.77
N LYS A 89 6.42 -10.02 30.25
CA LYS A 89 5.90 -8.66 30.08
C LYS A 89 6.06 -7.82 31.36
N ASN A 90 6.46 -6.56 31.21
CA ASN A 90 6.70 -5.53 32.25
C ASN A 90 7.72 -5.88 33.36
N GLY A 91 8.25 -7.11 33.41
CA GLY A 91 9.03 -7.61 34.54
C GLY A 91 10.39 -8.21 34.19
N ALA A 92 10.48 -8.94 33.08
CA ALA A 92 11.67 -9.67 32.63
C ALA A 92 12.41 -10.48 33.74
N PHE A 93 11.72 -10.88 34.80
CA PHE A 93 12.24 -11.60 35.96
C PHE A 93 12.02 -13.12 35.87
N ALA A 94 11.33 -13.56 34.82
CA ALA A 94 11.10 -14.96 34.48
C ALA A 94 11.10 -15.12 32.95
N ASN A 95 11.65 -16.24 32.48
CA ASN A 95 11.91 -16.49 31.06
C ASN A 95 11.36 -17.85 30.64
N LEU A 96 10.63 -17.91 29.51
CA LEU A 96 10.04 -19.14 28.98
C LEU A 96 11.13 -20.07 28.41
N ILE A 97 11.13 -21.33 28.83
CA ILE A 97 12.13 -22.35 28.43
C ILE A 97 11.51 -23.65 27.88
N ASP A 98 10.22 -23.83 28.12
CA ASP A 98 9.34 -24.83 27.51
C ASP A 98 7.93 -24.21 27.49
N PRO A 99 7.00 -24.58 26.60
CA PRO A 99 5.67 -23.98 26.57
C PRO A 99 4.92 -23.96 27.90
N SER A 100 5.19 -24.90 28.81
CA SER A 100 4.58 -24.97 30.14
C SER A 100 5.54 -24.65 31.29
N PHE A 101 6.80 -24.23 31.05
CA PHE A 101 7.76 -23.91 32.12
C PHE A 101 8.58 -22.65 31.87
N ILE A 102 8.81 -21.91 32.96
CA ILE A 102 9.69 -20.73 33.03
C ILE A 102 10.92 -21.01 33.92
N THR A 103 12.00 -20.26 33.73
CA THR A 103 13.17 -20.22 34.62
C THR A 103 13.33 -18.83 35.25
N SER A 104 13.78 -18.80 36.51
CA SER A 104 13.98 -17.62 37.36
C SER A 104 14.71 -18.03 38.66
N VAL A 105 14.77 -17.18 39.68
CA VAL A 105 15.42 -17.45 40.98
C VAL A 105 14.41 -17.72 42.11
N ARG A 106 14.78 -18.64 43.02
CA ARG A 106 13.93 -19.14 44.12
C ARG A 106 13.48 -18.02 45.06
N HIS A 107 14.32 -17.01 45.30
CA HIS A 107 13.97 -15.89 46.20
C HIS A 107 12.87 -14.96 45.65
N ASN A 108 12.52 -15.03 44.35
CA ASN A 108 11.40 -14.29 43.77
C ASN A 108 10.05 -14.90 44.17
N VAL A 109 9.73 -14.92 45.47
CA VAL A 109 8.53 -15.53 46.06
C VAL A 109 7.25 -14.69 45.96
N GLY A 110 7.34 -13.52 45.32
CA GLY A 110 6.24 -12.54 45.24
C GLY A 110 5.26 -12.77 44.07
N TYR A 111 5.73 -13.27 42.93
CA TYR A 111 4.88 -13.40 41.74
C TYR A 111 4.08 -14.72 41.71
N SER A 112 2.84 -14.61 41.23
CA SER A 112 1.81 -15.66 41.18
C SER A 112 1.46 -16.09 39.75
N GLN A 113 1.77 -15.24 38.78
CA GLN A 113 1.47 -15.38 37.36
C GLN A 113 2.52 -14.64 36.52
N VAL A 114 2.59 -14.95 35.24
CA VAL A 114 3.37 -14.20 34.24
C VAL A 114 2.52 -13.91 33.00
N LEU A 115 2.92 -12.91 32.21
CA LEU A 115 2.32 -12.58 30.91
C LEU A 115 3.44 -12.45 29.87
N PHE A 116 3.12 -12.62 28.59
CA PHE A 116 4.06 -12.54 27.47
C PHE A 116 3.46 -11.70 26.34
N GLY A 117 4.33 -11.08 25.52
CA GLY A 117 3.93 -10.29 24.35
C GLY A 117 4.41 -8.84 24.38
N GLY A 118 3.57 -7.92 23.89
CA GLY A 118 3.86 -6.48 23.79
C GLY A 118 3.84 -5.75 25.14
N GLU A 119 4.47 -4.57 25.22
CA GLU A 119 4.46 -3.68 26.39
C GLU A 119 3.36 -2.61 26.27
N ASP A 120 2.17 -3.07 25.92
CA ASP A 120 0.97 -2.29 25.59
C ASP A 120 -0.13 -2.41 26.67
N THR A 121 -1.15 -1.55 26.54
CA THR A 121 -2.47 -1.65 27.18
C THR A 121 -3.59 -1.61 26.12
N ASN A 122 -3.34 -2.13 24.92
CA ASN A 122 -4.26 -2.10 23.80
C ASN A 122 -5.40 -3.13 24.04
N PRO A 123 -6.69 -2.73 24.00
CA PRO A 123 -7.81 -3.64 24.25
C PRO A 123 -7.97 -4.75 23.18
N ASP A 124 -7.39 -4.58 21.99
CA ASP A 124 -7.31 -5.65 20.98
C ASP A 124 -6.18 -6.65 21.23
N SER A 125 -5.23 -6.32 22.11
CA SER A 125 -4.15 -7.22 22.50
C SER A 125 -4.62 -8.01 23.73
N HIS A 126 -5.31 -9.12 23.51
CA HIS A 126 -5.87 -9.95 24.58
C HIS A 126 -4.76 -10.65 25.39
N HIS A 127 -4.35 -10.01 26.49
CA HIS A 127 -3.27 -10.49 27.37
C HIS A 127 -3.74 -11.64 28.28
N PHE A 128 -3.14 -12.82 28.13
CA PHE A 128 -3.44 -13.98 28.98
C PHE A 128 -2.52 -14.06 30.21
N SER A 129 -3.11 -14.33 31.38
CA SER A 129 -2.38 -14.45 32.66
C SER A 129 -2.02 -15.90 32.97
N TYR A 130 -0.76 -16.27 32.71
CA TYR A 130 -0.25 -17.61 32.96
C TYR A 130 0.05 -17.81 34.45
N LEU A 131 -0.96 -18.29 35.18
CA LEU A 131 -0.86 -18.70 36.59
C LEU A 131 0.21 -19.79 36.78
N LEU A 132 1.02 -19.66 37.84
CA LEU A 132 1.92 -20.70 38.31
C LEU A 132 1.13 -21.79 39.05
N VAL A 133 1.48 -23.07 38.84
CA VAL A 133 0.88 -24.20 39.57
C VAL A 133 1.84 -24.85 40.56
N ASN A 134 3.13 -24.85 40.26
CA ASN A 134 4.20 -25.29 41.15
C ASN A 134 5.46 -24.51 40.80
N ARG A 135 6.24 -24.08 41.80
CA ARG A 135 7.46 -23.31 41.57
C ARG A 135 8.66 -24.17 41.18
N ASN A 136 8.68 -25.45 41.57
CA ASN A 136 9.83 -26.35 41.43
C ASN A 136 11.13 -25.64 41.88
N ASN A 137 11.13 -25.23 43.15
CA ASN A 137 12.30 -24.65 43.81
C ASN A 137 13.43 -25.69 43.84
N PHE A 138 14.66 -25.30 43.48
CA PHE A 138 15.79 -26.23 43.50
C PHE A 138 16.00 -26.78 44.93
N PRO A 139 16.07 -28.12 45.10
CA PRO A 139 16.01 -28.77 46.41
C PRO A 139 17.29 -28.63 47.22
N ASP A 140 17.24 -29.09 48.47
CA ASP A 140 18.41 -29.15 49.35
C ASP A 140 19.37 -30.31 49.01
N GLU A 141 18.91 -31.31 48.26
CA GLU A 141 19.71 -32.41 47.71
C GLU A 141 19.29 -32.71 46.26
N TRP A 142 20.26 -32.90 45.37
CA TRP A 142 20.03 -33.29 43.98
C TRP A 142 21.17 -34.16 43.45
N ASP A 143 20.84 -35.27 42.76
CA ASP A 143 21.81 -36.17 42.13
C ASP A 143 22.92 -36.68 43.08
N GLY A 144 22.56 -36.96 44.34
CA GLY A 144 23.48 -37.38 45.40
C GLY A 144 24.40 -36.28 45.96
N VAL A 145 24.16 -35.01 45.59
CA VAL A 145 24.89 -33.84 46.11
C VAL A 145 24.00 -33.02 47.04
N THR A 146 24.48 -32.75 48.25
CA THR A 146 23.76 -31.95 49.28
C THR A 146 24.17 -30.48 49.20
N TYR A 147 23.25 -29.61 48.80
CA TYR A 147 23.50 -28.19 48.61
C TYR A 147 23.32 -27.44 49.94
N SER A 148 24.33 -27.46 50.80
CA SER A 148 24.27 -26.81 52.12
C SER A 148 24.06 -25.29 52.02
N ASN A 149 24.73 -24.62 51.08
CA ASN A 149 24.70 -23.18 50.90
C ASN A 149 23.37 -22.69 50.25
N PRO A 150 22.61 -21.79 50.89
CA PRO A 150 21.40 -21.20 50.28
C PRO A 150 21.67 -20.53 48.92
N GLN A 151 22.86 -19.95 48.73
CA GLN A 151 23.23 -19.23 47.51
C GLN A 151 23.36 -20.12 46.28
N ASP A 152 23.52 -21.44 46.43
CA ASP A 152 23.63 -22.37 45.30
C ASP A 152 22.28 -23.06 44.98
N LYS A 153 21.27 -22.84 45.83
CA LYS A 153 19.88 -23.31 45.68
C LYS A 153 18.92 -22.25 45.14
N ASP A 154 19.44 -21.07 44.80
CA ASP A 154 18.63 -19.93 44.39
C ASP A 154 18.27 -19.98 42.90
N TYR A 155 17.43 -20.95 42.57
CA TYR A 155 16.97 -21.30 41.22
C TYR A 155 15.62 -22.02 41.34
N HIS A 156 14.69 -21.76 40.42
CA HIS A 156 13.42 -22.50 40.35
C HIS A 156 12.92 -22.63 38.91
N ILE A 157 12.09 -23.64 38.64
CA ILE A 157 11.53 -23.92 37.30
C ILE A 157 9.99 -23.95 37.36
N PRO A 158 9.31 -22.80 37.53
CA PRO A 158 7.86 -22.83 37.73
C PRO A 158 7.10 -23.38 36.52
N ARG A 159 6.16 -24.29 36.81
CA ARG A 159 5.19 -24.82 35.86
C ARG A 159 4.00 -23.88 35.75
N LEU A 160 3.54 -23.65 34.53
CA LEU A 160 2.37 -22.84 34.19
C LEU A 160 1.13 -23.72 34.01
N HIS A 161 -0.05 -23.19 34.32
CA HIS A 161 -1.32 -23.92 34.17
C HIS A 161 -1.78 -24.13 32.70
N LYS A 162 -1.22 -23.34 31.76
CA LYS A 162 -1.49 -23.37 30.32
C LYS A 162 -0.18 -23.23 29.54
N MET A 163 -0.15 -23.77 28.32
CA MET A 163 0.92 -23.56 27.35
C MET A 163 0.94 -22.13 26.83
N VAL A 164 2.11 -21.50 26.80
CA VAL A 164 2.30 -20.14 26.27
C VAL A 164 2.27 -20.13 24.75
N THR A 165 1.34 -19.37 24.18
CA THR A 165 1.09 -19.31 22.74
C THR A 165 1.74 -18.10 22.06
N GLU A 166 1.87 -16.98 22.77
CA GLU A 166 2.23 -15.67 22.19
C GLU A 166 3.71 -15.55 21.78
N VAL A 167 4.59 -16.43 22.29
CA VAL A 167 6.03 -16.45 22.00
C VAL A 167 6.58 -17.88 21.86
N ALA A 168 7.81 -18.02 21.37
CA ALA A 168 8.55 -19.28 21.43
C ALA A 168 9.40 -19.35 22.71
N PRO A 169 9.63 -20.54 23.30
CA PRO A 169 10.57 -20.67 24.42
C PRO A 169 12.03 -20.43 23.99
N ALA A 170 12.84 -19.89 24.89
CA ALA A 170 14.28 -19.78 24.71
C ALA A 170 14.98 -21.11 25.06
N GLU A 171 15.98 -21.51 24.28
CA GLU A 171 16.79 -22.68 24.60
C GLU A 171 17.73 -22.42 25.79
N LEU A 172 17.90 -23.44 26.65
CA LEU A 172 18.96 -23.45 27.66
C LEU A 172 20.30 -23.85 27.03
N THR A 173 21.40 -23.38 27.63
CA THR A 173 22.73 -23.85 27.22
C THR A 173 22.96 -25.31 27.65
N ASP A 174 23.56 -26.11 26.76
CA ASP A 174 23.85 -27.54 26.96
C ASP A 174 25.29 -27.82 27.40
N VAL A 175 26.16 -26.80 27.40
CA VAL A 175 27.56 -26.93 27.86
C VAL A 175 27.67 -27.17 29.38
N LEU A 176 26.56 -27.00 30.10
CA LEU A 176 26.43 -27.26 31.53
C LEU A 176 25.96 -28.71 31.75
N THR A 177 26.92 -29.59 31.99
CA THR A 177 26.72 -31.05 32.08
C THR A 177 25.85 -31.48 33.26
N PRO A 178 25.08 -32.58 33.13
CA PRO A 178 24.06 -33.01 34.11
C PRO A 178 24.46 -33.08 35.60
N ASN A 179 25.69 -33.48 35.93
CA ASN A 179 26.11 -33.86 37.30
C ASN A 179 27.09 -32.87 37.97
N GLY A 180 27.04 -31.56 37.65
CA GLY A 180 27.78 -30.51 38.39
C GLY A 180 29.32 -30.51 38.28
N LYS A 181 29.93 -31.42 37.50
CA LYS A 181 31.37 -31.46 37.22
C LYS A 181 31.75 -30.47 36.11
N GLU A 182 31.44 -29.20 36.33
CA GLU A 182 31.38 -28.15 35.31
C GLU A 182 32.73 -27.81 34.68
N ASN A 183 32.72 -27.63 33.35
CA ASN A 183 33.77 -26.88 32.64
C ASN A 183 33.30 -25.45 32.31
N THR A 184 32.94 -24.67 33.34
CA THR A 184 32.50 -23.26 33.20
C THR A 184 33.44 -22.38 32.36
N LYS A 185 34.72 -22.74 32.21
CA LYS A 185 35.68 -22.09 31.32
C LYS A 185 35.18 -21.90 29.89
N ILE A 186 34.35 -22.82 29.39
CA ILE A 186 33.76 -22.72 28.05
C ILE A 186 32.83 -21.50 27.90
N LEU A 187 32.23 -21.02 29.00
CA LEU A 187 31.39 -19.81 29.07
C LEU A 187 32.22 -18.52 29.22
N THR A 188 33.55 -18.65 29.28
CA THR A 188 34.51 -17.54 29.16
C THR A 188 35.35 -17.64 27.86
N ASP A 189 35.10 -18.64 27.03
CA ASP A 189 35.77 -18.82 25.74
C ASP A 189 35.06 -18.01 24.66
N LEU A 190 35.67 -16.90 24.26
CA LEU A 190 35.13 -15.99 23.25
C LEU A 190 35.01 -16.62 21.85
N THR A 191 35.65 -17.77 21.59
CA THR A 191 35.45 -18.51 20.32
C THR A 191 34.16 -19.32 20.30
N ARG A 192 33.55 -19.56 21.47
CA ARG A 192 32.29 -20.28 21.66
C ARG A 192 31.15 -19.35 22.11
N PHE A 193 31.42 -18.40 23.00
CA PHE A 193 30.49 -17.36 23.45
C PHE A 193 31.12 -15.95 23.31
N PRO A 194 31.18 -15.39 22.09
CA PRO A 194 31.74 -14.06 21.83
C PRO A 194 30.92 -12.90 22.42
N LEU A 195 29.64 -13.12 22.76
CA LEU A 195 28.71 -12.06 23.15
C LEU A 195 27.74 -12.53 24.24
N TYR A 196 27.56 -11.70 25.26
CA TYR A 196 26.59 -11.85 26.35
C TYR A 196 25.74 -10.59 26.52
N ILE A 197 24.44 -10.78 26.68
CA ILE A 197 23.44 -9.70 26.89
C ILE A 197 22.49 -10.04 28.04
N ARG A 198 21.79 -9.02 28.52
CA ARG A 198 20.68 -9.14 29.48
C ARG A 198 19.54 -8.16 29.15
N VAL A 199 18.36 -8.48 29.67
CA VAL A 199 17.18 -7.60 29.73
C VAL A 199 16.53 -7.73 31.11
N GLY A 200 16.10 -6.63 31.72
CA GLY A 200 15.52 -6.65 33.07
C GLY A 200 14.80 -5.35 33.44
N SER A 201 13.93 -5.42 34.45
CA SER A 201 13.21 -4.27 35.00
C SER A 201 13.48 -4.06 36.49
N GLY A 202 14.75 -4.08 36.91
CA GLY A 202 15.14 -3.58 38.23
C GLY A 202 14.72 -2.12 38.45
N LYS A 203 15.07 -1.55 39.61
CA LYS A 203 15.08 -0.10 39.79
C LYS A 203 15.94 0.50 38.65
N GLN A 204 15.77 1.77 38.29
CA GLN A 204 16.42 2.32 37.10
C GLN A 204 17.36 3.46 37.46
N GLU A 205 18.65 3.35 37.12
CA GLU A 205 19.70 4.36 37.35
C GLU A 205 20.55 4.66 36.11
N VAL A 206 21.07 5.87 36.04
CA VAL A 206 22.04 6.35 35.05
C VAL A 206 23.27 6.92 35.77
N GLN A 207 24.47 6.54 35.31
CA GLN A 207 25.75 7.07 35.81
C GLN A 207 26.28 8.16 34.86
N GLU A 208 26.47 9.38 35.36
CA GLU A 208 26.81 10.55 34.51
C GLU A 208 28.26 10.56 34.02
N SER A 209 29.20 9.96 34.74
CA SER A 209 30.65 10.01 34.45
C SER A 209 31.30 8.65 34.63
N ALA A 210 32.24 8.31 33.73
CA ALA A 210 33.06 7.10 33.81
C ALA A 210 34.07 7.11 34.97
N GLU A 211 34.33 8.28 35.55
CA GLU A 211 35.40 8.52 36.52
C GLU A 211 34.86 8.68 37.96
N ASP A 212 33.57 9.02 38.08
CA ASP A 212 32.90 9.34 39.34
C ASP A 212 31.61 8.54 39.52
N ASN A 213 31.74 7.33 40.07
CA ASN A 213 30.62 6.43 40.37
C ASN A 213 29.61 7.03 41.38
N SER A 214 29.94 8.13 42.08
CA SER A 214 29.00 8.79 43.01
C SER A 214 27.91 9.59 42.29
N LYS A 215 28.15 9.99 41.04
CA LYS A 215 27.18 10.67 40.16
C LYS A 215 26.24 9.68 39.48
N THR A 216 25.38 9.06 40.30
CA THR A 216 24.34 8.14 39.86
C THR A 216 22.95 8.74 40.11
N ILE A 217 22.17 8.93 39.05
CA ILE A 217 20.79 9.44 39.09
C ILE A 217 19.81 8.26 39.07
N SER A 218 18.87 8.23 40.01
CA SER A 218 17.77 7.24 40.02
C SER A 218 16.56 7.77 39.23
N LEU A 219 16.16 7.06 38.18
CA LEU A 219 15.05 7.40 37.28
C LEU A 219 13.72 6.76 37.66
N SER A 220 13.72 5.50 38.13
CA SER A 220 12.47 4.77 38.43
C SER A 220 12.65 3.66 39.46
N SER A 221 11.53 3.16 40.00
CA SER A 221 11.50 1.93 40.81
C SER A 221 11.49 0.68 39.93
N ALA A 222 11.68 -0.50 40.53
CA ALA A 222 11.54 -1.77 39.82
C ALA A 222 10.13 -2.00 39.25
N TYR A 223 10.07 -2.87 38.25
CA TYR A 223 8.86 -3.37 37.57
C TYR A 223 7.99 -2.25 36.96
N LYS A 224 8.66 -1.31 36.27
CA LYS A 224 8.03 -0.17 35.57
C LYS A 224 8.24 -0.16 34.06
N TYR A 225 9.40 -0.63 33.60
CA TYR A 225 9.74 -0.86 32.21
C TYR A 225 11.04 -1.67 32.15
N VAL A 226 11.33 -2.29 31.01
CA VAL A 226 12.57 -3.03 30.79
C VAL A 226 13.67 -2.15 30.21
N ILE A 227 14.92 -2.43 30.56
CA ILE A 227 16.10 -2.04 29.77
C ILE A 227 16.91 -3.28 29.44
N GLY A 228 17.74 -3.19 28.40
CA GLY A 228 18.74 -4.22 28.11
C GLY A 228 20.01 -3.65 27.51
N GLY A 229 20.99 -4.53 27.32
CA GLY A 229 22.29 -4.22 26.75
C GLY A 229 23.24 -5.40 26.88
N VAL A 230 24.51 -5.19 26.57
CA VAL A 230 25.55 -6.20 26.85
C VAL A 230 25.80 -6.30 28.34
N THR A 231 26.25 -7.47 28.79
CA THR A 231 26.80 -7.57 30.14
C THR A 231 28.16 -6.89 30.22
N HIS A 232 28.56 -6.65 31.46
CA HIS A 232 29.95 -6.65 31.86
C HIS A 232 30.69 -7.95 31.41
N THR A 233 32.03 -7.92 31.31
CA THR A 233 32.89 -9.06 30.90
C THR A 233 32.74 -10.28 31.81
N MET A 234 32.47 -11.47 31.26
CA MET A 234 32.36 -12.73 32.00
C MET A 234 33.71 -13.16 32.64
N SER A 235 33.66 -13.77 33.82
CA SER A 235 34.83 -14.30 34.54
C SER A 235 34.50 -15.54 35.37
N GLU A 236 35.45 -16.49 35.43
CA GLU A 236 35.39 -17.66 36.33
C GLU A 236 35.78 -17.23 37.76
N ALA A 237 34.85 -17.39 38.71
CA ALA A 237 35.08 -17.14 40.13
C ALA A 237 35.28 -18.47 40.88
N ASN A 238 36.50 -18.72 41.33
CA ASN A 238 36.81 -19.80 42.27
C ASN A 238 36.17 -19.52 43.63
N ALA A 239 35.44 -20.49 44.18
CA ALA A 239 34.73 -20.37 45.47
C ALA A 239 35.64 -20.53 46.70
N THR A 240 36.82 -19.89 46.72
CA THR A 240 37.77 -19.99 47.83
C THR A 240 37.45 -19.09 49.03
N ASN A 241 36.40 -18.25 48.97
CA ASN A 241 36.12 -17.20 49.95
C ASN A 241 34.64 -17.14 50.44
N VAL A 242 34.08 -18.25 50.93
CA VAL A 242 33.18 -18.21 52.12
C VAL A 242 33.30 -19.54 52.87
N VAL A 243 33.95 -19.55 54.03
CA VAL A 243 33.68 -20.58 55.05
C VAL A 243 33.73 -19.97 56.44
N ALA A 244 32.58 -19.84 57.10
CA ALA A 244 32.53 -19.91 58.54
C ALA A 244 32.59 -21.40 58.92
N ASN A 245 33.57 -21.80 59.73
CA ASN A 245 33.83 -23.18 60.19
C ASN A 245 34.56 -24.14 59.22
N GLY A 246 35.54 -23.66 58.46
CA GLY A 246 36.73 -24.43 58.05
C GLY A 246 36.62 -25.59 57.04
N THR A 247 35.43 -26.10 56.70
CA THR A 247 35.26 -27.15 55.68
C THR A 247 35.22 -26.57 54.26
N ILE A 248 36.15 -26.99 53.40
CA ILE A 248 36.11 -26.71 51.96
C ILE A 248 35.25 -27.78 51.28
N THR A 249 34.11 -27.43 50.68
CA THR A 249 33.42 -28.32 49.74
C THR A 249 34.01 -28.16 48.32
N PRO A 250 34.08 -29.22 47.49
CA PRO A 250 34.63 -29.14 46.12
C PRO A 250 33.72 -28.42 45.10
N GLU A 251 32.80 -27.58 45.53
CA GLU A 251 31.52 -27.34 44.86
C GLU A 251 31.31 -25.86 44.48
N GLY A 252 30.79 -25.63 43.27
CA GLY A 252 30.35 -24.31 42.81
C GLY A 252 31.46 -23.44 42.23
N LYS A 253 31.92 -23.77 41.01
CA LYS A 253 32.52 -22.74 40.15
C LYS A 253 31.40 -21.76 39.80
N ARG A 254 31.61 -20.46 40.05
CA ARG A 254 30.60 -19.45 39.77
C ARG A 254 31.03 -18.62 38.57
N ILE A 255 30.06 -18.21 37.75
CA ILE A 255 30.29 -17.18 36.75
C ILE A 255 29.82 -15.85 37.33
N THR A 256 30.73 -14.90 37.29
CA THR A 256 30.45 -13.50 37.62
C THR A 256 30.91 -12.65 36.46
N ASP A 257 30.17 -11.60 36.10
CA ASP A 257 30.78 -10.54 35.31
C ASP A 257 31.57 -9.57 36.21
N LYS A 258 32.73 -9.10 35.73
CA LYS A 258 33.69 -8.28 36.51
C LYS A 258 34.50 -7.28 35.67
N PRO A 259 34.07 -6.02 35.60
CA PRO A 259 34.89 -4.91 35.11
C PRO A 259 34.76 -3.70 36.05
N ILE A 260 35.30 -2.56 35.63
CA ILE A 260 35.43 -1.35 36.47
C ILE A 260 34.44 -0.24 36.03
N THR A 261 33.79 -0.37 34.88
CA THR A 261 33.02 0.72 34.23
C THR A 261 31.77 0.22 33.48
N LEU A 262 30.82 1.14 33.28
CA LEU A 262 29.64 1.00 32.41
C LEU A 262 29.87 1.54 30.98
N PHE A 263 30.99 2.20 30.73
CA PHE A 263 31.25 2.94 29.49
C PHE A 263 31.84 2.05 28.38
N GLY A 264 31.46 0.77 28.38
CA GLY A 264 31.89 -0.27 27.45
C GLY A 264 32.40 -1.54 28.14
N SER A 265 32.22 -2.68 27.48
CA SER A 265 32.87 -3.96 27.81
C SER A 265 33.43 -4.59 26.52
N ILE A 266 34.08 -5.77 26.63
CA ILE A 266 34.54 -6.51 25.44
C ILE A 266 33.40 -6.94 24.50
N TYR A 267 32.16 -6.85 24.97
CA TYR A 267 30.96 -7.25 24.25
C TYR A 267 30.26 -6.10 23.50
N GLY A 268 30.50 -4.83 23.88
CA GLY A 268 29.88 -3.68 23.25
C GLY A 268 29.84 -2.41 24.14
N PRO A 269 29.37 -1.27 23.60
CA PRO A 269 29.34 0.02 24.30
C PRO A 269 28.20 0.19 25.31
N MET A 270 27.09 -0.51 25.14
CA MET A 270 25.88 -0.39 25.97
C MET A 270 25.85 -1.41 27.11
N VAL A 271 26.66 -1.19 28.14
CA VAL A 271 26.69 -2.07 29.31
C VAL A 271 25.46 -1.86 30.19
N SER A 272 24.75 -2.94 30.51
CA SER A 272 23.69 -2.98 31.52
C SER A 272 24.18 -3.76 32.75
N TYR A 273 24.21 -3.11 33.92
CA TYR A 273 24.52 -3.74 35.20
C TYR A 273 23.21 -4.04 35.94
N GLY A 274 22.88 -5.33 36.17
CA GLY A 274 21.66 -5.74 36.87
C GLY A 274 21.75 -5.56 38.39
N ARG A 275 20.64 -5.26 39.07
CA ARG A 275 20.63 -5.01 40.52
C ARG A 275 19.27 -5.37 41.16
N SER A 276 18.82 -4.60 42.17
CA SER A 276 17.60 -4.86 42.94
C SER A 276 16.35 -4.78 42.06
N GLY A 277 15.66 -5.93 41.92
CA GLY A 277 14.51 -6.13 41.05
C GLY A 277 14.84 -6.72 39.67
N ASP A 278 16.12 -6.84 39.30
CA ASP A 278 16.52 -7.60 38.11
C ASP A 278 16.66 -9.11 38.40
N SER A 279 16.55 -9.54 39.66
CA SER A 279 16.58 -10.94 40.08
C SER A 279 15.70 -11.82 39.18
N GLY A 280 16.26 -12.91 38.65
CA GLY A 280 15.57 -13.83 37.75
C GLY A 280 15.61 -13.46 36.26
N SER A 281 16.11 -12.28 35.90
CA SER A 281 16.40 -11.92 34.49
C SER A 281 17.42 -12.86 33.84
N ALA A 282 17.32 -13.10 32.54
CA ALA A 282 18.19 -14.05 31.85
C ALA A 282 19.56 -13.46 31.47
N LEU A 283 20.59 -14.29 31.60
CA LEU A 283 21.87 -14.15 30.90
C LEU A 283 21.76 -14.89 29.56
N LEU A 284 21.71 -14.14 28.47
CA LEU A 284 21.66 -14.67 27.11
C LEU A 284 23.09 -14.64 26.54
N GLY A 285 23.62 -15.81 26.20
CA GLY A 285 24.90 -15.95 25.50
C GLY A 285 24.67 -16.38 24.06
N TYR A 286 25.39 -15.78 23.11
CA TYR A 286 25.39 -16.25 21.72
C TYR A 286 26.36 -17.41 21.55
N ASP A 287 25.85 -18.61 21.28
CA ASP A 287 26.66 -19.79 20.95
C ASP A 287 27.10 -19.70 19.49
N ALA A 288 28.37 -19.37 19.25
CA ALA A 288 28.93 -19.15 17.92
C ALA A 288 28.99 -20.42 17.05
N GLN A 289 29.11 -21.60 17.65
CA GLN A 289 29.19 -22.86 16.89
C GLN A 289 27.79 -23.39 16.53
N LYS A 290 26.78 -23.11 17.37
CA LYS A 290 25.35 -23.35 17.06
C LYS A 290 24.67 -22.20 16.33
N LYS A 291 25.34 -21.04 16.23
CA LYS A 291 24.88 -19.78 15.63
C LYS A 291 23.57 -19.23 16.21
N LYS A 292 23.33 -19.42 17.52
CA LYS A 292 22.07 -19.03 18.17
C LYS A 292 22.25 -18.61 19.62
N TRP A 293 21.26 -17.88 20.14
CA TRP A 293 21.21 -17.47 21.53
C TRP A 293 20.69 -18.58 22.44
N VAL A 294 21.27 -18.67 23.64
CA VAL A 294 20.85 -19.61 24.70
C VAL A 294 20.88 -18.94 26.08
N ILE A 295 19.97 -19.33 26.96
CA ILE A 295 19.99 -18.92 28.38
C ILE A 295 21.05 -19.72 29.12
N VAL A 296 22.10 -19.01 29.53
CA VAL A 296 23.24 -19.54 30.30
C VAL A 296 22.94 -19.56 31.81
N GLY A 297 22.10 -18.64 32.28
CA GLY A 297 21.64 -18.59 33.66
C GLY A 297 20.65 -17.44 33.89
N VAL A 298 20.32 -17.22 35.16
CA VAL A 298 19.40 -16.17 35.62
C VAL A 298 20.03 -15.35 36.75
N LEU A 299 19.74 -14.04 36.82
CA LEU A 299 20.42 -13.15 37.77
C LEU A 299 20.04 -13.50 39.20
N LYS A 300 21.04 -13.78 40.04
CA LYS A 300 20.84 -14.08 41.46
C LYS A 300 21.06 -12.86 42.35
N SER A 301 22.18 -12.17 42.16
CA SER A 301 22.50 -10.97 42.93
C SER A 301 23.51 -10.09 42.21
N ASP A 302 23.65 -8.86 42.68
CA ASP A 302 24.84 -8.04 42.52
C ASP A 302 25.92 -8.40 43.56
N TYR A 303 27.15 -7.98 43.31
CA TYR A 303 28.27 -7.96 44.25
C TYR A 303 29.28 -6.87 43.84
N GLY A 304 29.26 -5.74 44.55
CA GLY A 304 30.13 -4.60 44.25
C GLY A 304 29.75 -3.90 42.94
N TYR A 305 30.47 -4.22 41.86
CA TYR A 305 30.27 -3.67 40.51
C TYR A 305 30.17 -4.79 39.44
N GLY A 306 29.60 -5.93 39.81
CA GLY A 306 29.41 -7.09 38.93
C GLY A 306 28.28 -7.99 39.41
N ASN A 307 27.76 -8.83 38.51
CA ASN A 307 26.63 -9.72 38.77
C ASN A 307 27.05 -11.16 39.05
N ILE A 308 26.27 -11.84 39.90
CA ILE A 308 26.34 -13.27 40.18
C ILE A 308 25.12 -13.93 39.55
N TRP A 309 25.36 -14.90 38.67
CA TRP A 309 24.31 -15.60 37.94
C TRP A 309 24.12 -17.01 38.50
N SER A 310 22.86 -17.42 38.68
CA SER A 310 22.49 -18.83 38.88
C SER A 310 22.49 -19.51 37.52
N LEU A 311 23.50 -20.35 37.26
CA LEU A 311 23.65 -21.08 36.00
C LEU A 311 22.44 -21.99 35.74
N SER A 312 22.09 -22.16 34.46
CA SER A 312 21.03 -23.06 34.02
C SER A 312 21.32 -24.50 34.45
N ARG A 313 20.29 -25.27 34.85
CA ARG A 313 20.45 -26.64 35.36
C ARG A 313 19.70 -27.68 34.48
N PRO A 314 20.21 -28.05 33.29
CA PRO A 314 19.46 -28.89 32.34
C PRO A 314 18.96 -30.23 32.89
N SER A 315 19.74 -30.92 33.72
CA SER A 315 19.34 -32.19 34.33
C SER A 315 18.14 -32.05 35.27
N TYR A 316 18.10 -30.98 36.06
CA TYR A 316 16.98 -30.67 36.94
C TYR A 316 15.75 -30.24 36.13
N VAL A 317 15.93 -29.38 35.11
CA VAL A 317 14.87 -28.94 34.20
C VAL A 317 14.18 -30.14 33.54
N ASN A 318 14.97 -31.02 32.90
CA ASN A 318 14.45 -32.21 32.23
C ASN A 318 13.70 -33.11 33.22
N ALA A 319 14.26 -33.36 34.42
CA ALA A 319 13.60 -34.20 35.42
C ALA A 319 12.30 -33.59 35.98
N ILE A 320 12.18 -32.26 36.06
CA ILE A 320 10.94 -31.56 36.42
C ILE A 320 9.91 -31.66 35.27
N GLN A 321 10.34 -31.57 34.01
CA GLN A 321 9.49 -31.76 32.84
C GLN A 321 8.97 -33.21 32.73
N GLU A 322 9.81 -34.22 32.99
CA GLU A 322 9.37 -35.63 33.04
C GLU A 322 8.37 -35.88 34.18
N ARG A 323 8.56 -35.28 35.36
CA ARG A 323 7.60 -35.34 36.49
C ARG A 323 6.24 -34.67 36.21
N ALA A 324 6.11 -33.93 35.11
CA ALA A 324 4.85 -33.38 34.64
C ALA A 324 4.13 -34.27 33.59
N LYS A 325 4.73 -35.39 33.19
CA LYS A 325 4.16 -36.37 32.25
C LYS A 325 3.62 -37.59 33.01
N ALA A 326 2.59 -38.22 32.48
CA ALA A 326 2.12 -39.53 32.91
C ALA A 326 2.90 -40.64 32.18
N GLY A 327 3.14 -40.45 30.87
CA GLY A 327 3.85 -41.39 30.01
C GLY A 327 3.46 -41.20 28.54
N THR A 328 3.80 -42.20 27.73
CA THR A 328 3.56 -42.22 26.27
C THR A 328 2.65 -43.38 25.89
N ILE A 329 1.54 -43.08 25.22
CA ILE A 329 0.73 -44.04 24.46
C ILE A 329 1.46 -44.34 23.15
N GLN A 330 1.95 -45.58 23.03
CA GLN A 330 2.57 -46.09 21.81
C GLN A 330 1.49 -46.72 20.92
N ASN A 331 1.12 -46.04 19.85
CA ASN A 331 0.16 -46.53 18.87
C ASN A 331 0.84 -47.54 17.94
N THR A 332 0.44 -48.81 18.00
CA THR A 332 1.10 -49.92 17.28
C THR A 332 0.41 -50.33 15.99
N GLN A 333 -0.83 -49.93 15.77
CA GLN A 333 -1.62 -50.23 14.57
C GLN A 333 -2.55 -49.06 14.19
N GLN A 334 -2.86 -48.97 12.90
CA GLN A 334 -3.81 -47.98 12.38
C GLN A 334 -5.23 -48.23 12.92
N ASN A 335 -5.99 -47.16 13.19
CA ASN A 335 -7.36 -47.18 13.70
C ASN A 335 -7.53 -47.81 15.10
N GLN A 336 -6.46 -47.97 15.89
CA GLN A 336 -6.58 -48.44 17.27
C GLN A 336 -7.37 -47.45 18.12
N VAL A 337 -8.43 -47.94 18.77
CA VAL A 337 -9.21 -47.18 19.74
C VAL A 337 -8.57 -47.30 21.12
N TRP A 338 -8.34 -46.13 21.72
CA TRP A 338 -7.87 -45.91 23.08
C TRP A 338 -9.00 -45.26 23.85
N GLU A 339 -9.56 -45.94 24.86
CA GLU A 339 -10.64 -45.40 25.66
C GLU A 339 -10.08 -44.67 26.89
N TRP A 340 -10.46 -43.40 27.08
CA TRP A 340 -10.08 -42.60 28.24
C TRP A 340 -11.30 -42.39 29.15
N SER A 341 -11.24 -42.99 30.34
CA SER A 341 -12.26 -42.87 31.40
C SER A 341 -11.65 -42.40 32.72
N VAL A 342 -12.45 -41.72 33.53
CA VAL A 342 -12.13 -41.29 34.90
C VAL A 342 -12.42 -42.43 35.88
N ASP A 343 -11.71 -42.50 37.00
CA ASP A 343 -12.10 -43.40 38.10
C ASP A 343 -13.25 -42.76 38.90
N ALA A 344 -14.41 -43.43 38.95
CA ALA A 344 -15.62 -42.91 39.59
C ALA A 344 -15.53 -42.80 41.13
N LEU A 345 -14.53 -43.45 41.76
CA LEU A 345 -14.22 -43.33 43.18
C LEU A 345 -13.06 -42.37 43.44
N HIS A 346 -12.16 -42.22 42.47
CA HIS A 346 -10.94 -41.40 42.54
C HIS A 346 -10.84 -40.44 41.33
N PRO A 347 -11.67 -39.39 41.23
CA PRO A 347 -11.76 -38.51 40.06
C PRO A 347 -10.49 -37.70 39.77
N GLU A 348 -9.55 -37.63 40.72
CA GLU A 348 -8.17 -37.17 40.51
C GLU A 348 -7.32 -38.12 39.65
N THR A 349 -7.84 -39.30 39.31
CA THR A 349 -7.21 -40.34 38.49
C THR A 349 -8.07 -40.73 37.30
N SER A 350 -7.40 -41.18 36.24
CA SER A 350 -8.05 -41.69 35.03
C SER A 350 -7.17 -42.74 34.35
N SER A 351 -7.73 -43.48 33.39
CA SER A 351 -7.00 -44.50 32.63
C SER A 351 -7.27 -44.38 31.14
N ILE A 352 -6.20 -44.52 30.35
CA ILE A 352 -6.27 -44.76 28.90
C ILE A 352 -6.04 -46.26 28.68
N LYS A 353 -7.03 -46.92 28.05
CA LYS A 353 -7.08 -48.37 27.86
C LYS A 353 -7.13 -48.77 26.40
N ALA A 354 -6.67 -49.98 26.09
CA ALA A 354 -6.94 -50.68 24.83
C ALA A 354 -7.75 -51.95 25.14
N GLY A 355 -9.07 -51.89 24.94
CA GLY A 355 -9.99 -52.88 25.52
C GLY A 355 -9.88 -52.89 27.05
N GLU A 356 -9.91 -54.08 27.65
CA GLU A 356 -9.80 -54.26 29.12
C GLU A 356 -8.42 -53.86 29.69
N SER A 357 -7.38 -53.71 28.85
CA SER A 357 -6.01 -53.46 29.31
C SER A 357 -5.73 -51.96 29.47
N THR A 358 -5.53 -51.51 30.72
CA THR A 358 -4.97 -50.18 31.00
C THR A 358 -3.54 -50.09 30.47
N ALA A 359 -3.31 -49.16 29.54
CA ALA A 359 -1.99 -48.89 28.97
C ALA A 359 -1.29 -47.70 29.66
N LEU A 360 -2.07 -46.73 30.16
CA LEU A 360 -1.55 -45.62 30.94
C LEU A 360 -2.55 -45.17 32.01
N ALA A 361 -2.09 -45.02 33.25
CA ALA A 361 -2.80 -44.28 34.27
C ALA A 361 -2.41 -42.79 34.18
N VAL A 362 -3.39 -41.90 34.15
CA VAL A 362 -3.18 -40.46 33.94
C VAL A 362 -3.81 -39.68 35.12
N PRO A 363 -3.00 -39.08 36.01
CA PRO A 363 -3.49 -38.16 37.03
C PRO A 363 -4.10 -36.90 36.39
N LEU A 364 -5.22 -36.46 36.95
CA LEU A 364 -6.04 -35.32 36.51
C LEU A 364 -5.98 -34.16 37.52
N ARG A 365 -6.84 -33.15 37.38
CA ARG A 365 -7.03 -32.09 38.39
C ARG A 365 -7.57 -32.71 39.69
N ASN A 366 -6.88 -32.48 40.80
CA ASN A 366 -7.26 -33.00 42.11
C ASN A 366 -8.02 -31.95 42.93
N GLU A 367 -9.35 -32.00 42.91
CA GLU A 367 -10.20 -31.04 43.64
C GLU A 367 -10.06 -31.13 45.17
N SER A 368 -9.65 -32.28 45.73
CA SER A 368 -9.37 -32.41 47.17
C SER A 368 -8.15 -31.58 47.62
N LEU A 369 -7.27 -31.19 46.70
CA LEU A 369 -6.16 -30.27 46.95
C LEU A 369 -6.53 -28.78 46.73
N LYS A 370 -7.75 -28.46 46.28
CA LYS A 370 -8.18 -27.08 45.97
C LYS A 370 -8.13 -26.14 47.19
N SER A 371 -8.33 -26.67 48.40
CA SER A 371 -8.18 -25.92 49.66
C SER A 371 -6.72 -25.56 49.99
N GLN A 372 -5.76 -26.12 49.27
CA GLN A 372 -4.33 -25.84 49.35
C GLN A 372 -3.85 -24.96 48.19
N ASP A 373 -4.73 -24.62 47.23
CA ASP A 373 -4.40 -23.66 46.19
C ASP A 373 -4.20 -22.25 46.79
N THR A 374 -3.10 -21.63 46.41
CA THR A 374 -2.74 -20.26 46.78
C THR A 374 -2.36 -19.50 45.52
N ASP A 375 -2.11 -18.19 45.64
CA ASP A 375 -1.57 -17.43 44.53
C ASP A 375 -0.18 -17.92 44.07
N LYS A 376 0.61 -18.51 44.97
CA LYS A 376 2.00 -18.90 44.72
C LYS A 376 2.14 -20.28 44.09
N GLU A 377 1.31 -21.21 44.53
CA GLU A 377 1.32 -22.64 44.16
C GLU A 377 -0.12 -23.17 44.19
N ARG A 378 -0.49 -23.98 43.20
CA ARG A 378 -1.85 -24.49 42.94
C ARG A 378 -1.82 -26.01 42.76
N PRO A 379 -1.60 -26.79 43.84
CA PRO A 379 -1.41 -28.24 43.77
C PRO A 379 -2.61 -28.98 43.15
N SER A 380 -3.83 -28.43 43.17
CA SER A 380 -4.97 -29.04 42.47
C SER A 380 -4.74 -29.15 40.95
N LEU A 381 -4.01 -28.20 40.36
CA LEU A 381 -3.68 -28.16 38.93
C LEU A 381 -2.39 -28.93 38.61
N ASP A 382 -1.37 -28.87 39.49
CA ASP A 382 -0.07 -29.52 39.26
C ASP A 382 -0.12 -31.06 39.40
N TYR A 383 -1.10 -31.58 40.15
CA TYR A 383 -1.38 -33.01 40.23
C TYR A 383 -1.61 -33.61 38.84
N GLY A 384 -2.30 -32.88 37.96
CA GLY A 384 -2.60 -33.29 36.59
C GLY A 384 -1.36 -33.41 35.70
N LYS A 385 -1.29 -34.47 34.89
CA LYS A 385 -0.11 -34.84 34.09
C LYS A 385 -0.38 -34.90 32.59
N SER A 386 0.67 -34.62 31.82
CA SER A 386 0.65 -34.60 30.36
C SER A 386 0.75 -36.00 29.75
N VAL A 387 0.14 -36.20 28.58
CA VAL A 387 0.16 -37.46 27.83
C VAL A 387 0.82 -37.23 26.48
N ILE A 388 1.72 -38.14 26.08
CA ILE A 388 2.31 -38.17 24.75
C ILE A 388 1.66 -39.29 23.94
N PHE A 389 1.32 -39.04 22.68
CA PHE A 389 0.84 -40.02 21.71
C PHE A 389 1.89 -40.14 20.60
N ASP A 390 2.40 -41.35 20.38
CA ASP A 390 3.50 -41.63 19.47
C ASP A 390 3.26 -42.97 18.72
N GLY A 391 4.14 -43.35 17.80
CA GLY A 391 4.02 -44.57 17.00
C GLY A 391 3.29 -44.36 15.66
N VAL A 392 2.64 -45.41 15.14
CA VAL A 392 2.09 -45.40 13.78
C VAL A 392 0.85 -44.51 13.65
N ASP A 393 0.68 -43.90 12.48
CA ASP A 393 -0.39 -42.95 12.21
C ASP A 393 -1.80 -43.58 12.26
N GLY A 394 -2.78 -42.80 12.75
CA GLY A 394 -4.20 -43.12 12.68
C GLY A 394 -4.80 -43.70 13.96
N GLY A 395 -4.26 -43.38 15.15
CA GLY A 395 -4.89 -43.76 16.42
C GLY A 395 -6.16 -42.96 16.73
N VAL A 396 -7.01 -43.48 17.62
CA VAL A 396 -8.28 -42.85 18.01
C VAL A 396 -8.40 -42.79 19.53
N LEU A 397 -8.59 -41.61 20.10
CA LEU A 397 -8.87 -41.38 21.52
C LEU A 397 -10.39 -41.19 21.69
N LEU A 398 -11.05 -42.15 22.33
CA LEU A 398 -12.47 -42.09 22.70
C LEU A 398 -12.59 -41.66 24.16
N VAL A 399 -13.11 -40.46 24.38
CA VAL A 399 -13.25 -39.85 25.70
C VAL A 399 -14.64 -40.17 26.28
N LYS A 400 -14.66 -40.98 27.34
CA LYS A 400 -15.87 -41.48 28.03
C LYS A 400 -16.45 -40.49 29.04
N ASP A 401 -15.57 -39.77 29.73
CA ASP A 401 -15.90 -38.84 30.81
C ASP A 401 -15.39 -37.42 30.49
N ASN A 402 -15.89 -36.40 31.21
CA ASN A 402 -15.31 -35.06 31.13
C ASN A 402 -13.90 -35.05 31.72
N ILE A 403 -12.89 -34.71 30.91
CA ILE A 403 -11.48 -34.74 31.33
C ILE A 403 -11.04 -33.33 31.73
N ASN A 404 -10.71 -33.15 33.01
CA ASN A 404 -9.98 -31.97 33.49
C ASN A 404 -8.55 -32.38 33.86
N ALA A 405 -7.63 -32.26 32.91
CA ALA A 405 -6.21 -32.61 33.08
C ALA A 405 -5.42 -31.59 33.93
N GLY A 406 -6.04 -30.55 34.47
CA GLY A 406 -5.35 -29.49 35.21
C GLY A 406 -4.28 -28.81 34.35
N ALA A 407 -3.03 -28.79 34.81
CA ALA A 407 -1.88 -28.33 34.04
C ALA A 407 -1.30 -29.39 33.08
N GLY A 408 -1.92 -30.57 32.95
CA GLY A 408 -1.54 -31.63 32.01
C GLY A 408 -1.94 -31.30 30.58
N ALA A 409 -1.03 -31.52 29.62
CA ALA A 409 -1.22 -31.21 28.20
C ALA A 409 -1.08 -32.46 27.32
N LEU A 410 -1.59 -32.40 26.08
CA LEU A 410 -1.50 -33.50 25.11
C LEU A 410 -0.44 -33.18 24.05
N TYR A 411 0.43 -34.14 23.76
CA TYR A 411 1.49 -34.05 22.76
C TYR A 411 1.27 -35.14 21.71
N PHE A 412 1.12 -34.77 20.45
CA PHE A 412 0.85 -35.71 19.36
C PHE A 412 2.02 -35.73 18.37
N ASN A 413 2.85 -36.78 18.48
CA ASN A 413 3.93 -37.09 17.55
C ASN A 413 3.45 -37.93 16.34
N THR A 414 2.17 -38.29 16.32
CA THR A 414 1.54 -39.18 15.34
C THR A 414 0.11 -38.72 15.04
N ASN A 415 -0.43 -39.07 13.87
CA ASN A 415 -1.77 -38.68 13.45
C ASN A 415 -2.83 -39.35 14.33
N PHE A 416 -3.78 -38.57 14.84
CA PHE A 416 -4.80 -39.05 15.78
C PHE A 416 -6.19 -38.46 15.50
N THR A 417 -7.23 -39.15 15.95
CA THR A 417 -8.57 -38.57 16.12
C THR A 417 -8.93 -38.55 17.59
N VAL A 418 -9.30 -37.39 18.15
CA VAL A 418 -9.84 -37.27 19.51
C VAL A 418 -11.33 -37.00 19.42
N LYS A 419 -12.17 -37.81 20.06
CA LYS A 419 -13.63 -37.68 20.04
C LYS A 419 -14.29 -37.97 21.40
N PRO A 420 -15.41 -37.32 21.72
CA PRO A 420 -16.29 -37.75 22.82
C PRO A 420 -17.00 -39.06 22.47
N GLU A 421 -17.60 -39.70 23.47
CA GLU A 421 -18.59 -40.77 23.28
C GLU A 421 -19.98 -40.21 22.97
N THR A 422 -20.35 -39.10 23.61
CA THR A 422 -21.60 -38.36 23.41
C THR A 422 -21.34 -36.87 23.22
N ASN A 423 -20.87 -36.21 24.28
CA ASN A 423 -20.77 -34.74 24.41
C ASN A 423 -19.78 -34.32 25.52
N GLN A 424 -18.85 -35.19 25.87
CA GLN A 424 -17.78 -34.96 26.82
C GLN A 424 -16.93 -33.74 26.40
N THR A 425 -16.28 -33.11 27.37
CA THR A 425 -15.35 -32.00 27.18
C THR A 425 -13.94 -32.36 27.62
N TRP A 426 -12.95 -31.67 27.06
CA TRP A 426 -11.56 -31.74 27.51
C TRP A 426 -11.06 -30.35 27.92
N LEU A 427 -10.45 -30.27 29.10
CA LEU A 427 -9.76 -29.10 29.63
C LEU A 427 -8.36 -29.53 30.10
N GLY A 428 -7.34 -28.78 29.70
CA GLY A 428 -5.96 -29.00 30.17
C GLY A 428 -5.02 -27.90 29.72
N GLY A 429 -3.72 -28.11 29.96
CA GLY A 429 -2.66 -27.13 29.70
C GLY A 429 -2.54 -26.72 28.23
N GLY A 430 -2.79 -27.64 27.29
CA GLY A 430 -2.80 -27.35 25.86
C GLY A 430 -2.66 -28.60 24.99
N VAL A 431 -2.60 -28.39 23.68
CA VAL A 431 -2.42 -29.43 22.67
C VAL A 431 -1.26 -29.03 21.75
N LEU A 432 -0.21 -29.85 21.69
CA LEU A 432 0.92 -29.69 20.80
C LEU A 432 0.86 -30.77 19.71
N VAL A 433 0.83 -30.36 18.44
CA VAL A 433 0.86 -31.28 17.29
C VAL A 433 2.20 -31.17 16.58
N ALA A 434 2.95 -32.27 16.47
CA ALA A 434 4.26 -32.30 15.86
C ALA A 434 4.23 -31.95 14.35
N LYS A 435 5.39 -31.56 13.80
CA LYS A 435 5.55 -31.24 12.38
C LYS A 435 5.05 -32.40 11.50
N ASP A 436 4.38 -32.06 10.40
CA ASP A 436 3.88 -33.00 9.39
C ASP A 436 2.83 -34.00 9.92
N LYS A 437 2.23 -33.72 11.10
CA LYS A 437 1.13 -34.48 11.70
C LYS A 437 -0.17 -33.69 11.77
N THR A 438 -1.28 -34.41 11.80
CA THR A 438 -2.65 -33.89 11.89
C THR A 438 -3.41 -34.60 13.00
N VAL A 439 -4.04 -33.82 13.88
CA VAL A 439 -4.98 -34.31 14.89
C VAL A 439 -6.39 -33.85 14.54
N THR A 440 -7.28 -34.79 14.26
CA THR A 440 -8.71 -34.53 14.08
C THR A 440 -9.36 -34.40 15.45
N TRP A 441 -9.77 -33.20 15.82
CA TRP A 441 -10.24 -32.84 17.15
C TRP A 441 -11.76 -32.61 17.14
N LYS A 442 -12.51 -33.57 17.70
CA LYS A 442 -13.99 -33.60 17.68
C LYS A 442 -14.63 -33.33 19.04
N ILE A 443 -13.85 -32.87 20.02
CA ILE A 443 -14.28 -32.67 21.41
C ILE A 443 -14.28 -31.17 21.79
N ALA A 444 -15.32 -30.73 22.51
CA ALA A 444 -15.43 -29.35 22.97
C ALA A 444 -14.54 -29.08 24.19
N ASN A 445 -14.26 -27.81 24.47
CA ASN A 445 -13.69 -27.36 25.75
C ASN A 445 -14.73 -26.52 26.53
N PRO A 446 -14.68 -26.50 27.88
CA PRO A 446 -15.69 -25.80 28.67
C PRO A 446 -15.77 -24.29 28.41
N GLU A 447 -16.93 -23.69 28.65
CA GLU A 447 -17.12 -22.24 28.62
C GLU A 447 -16.15 -21.56 29.61
N GLY A 448 -15.45 -20.52 29.15
CA GLY A 448 -14.41 -19.83 29.91
C GLY A 448 -13.04 -20.53 29.95
N ASP A 449 -12.87 -21.68 29.29
CA ASP A 449 -11.55 -22.26 29.05
C ASP A 449 -10.93 -21.74 27.74
N ARG A 450 -9.63 -21.43 27.76
CA ARG A 450 -8.83 -21.13 26.56
C ARG A 450 -7.98 -22.33 26.17
N LEU A 451 -8.40 -23.11 25.17
CA LEU A 451 -7.58 -24.15 24.54
C LEU A 451 -6.31 -23.50 23.98
N SER A 452 -5.13 -24.07 24.24
CA SER A 452 -3.86 -23.50 23.78
C SER A 452 -3.21 -24.48 22.78
N LYS A 453 -3.13 -24.09 21.50
CA LYS A 453 -2.60 -24.91 20.40
C LYS A 453 -1.18 -24.49 20.03
N LEU A 454 -0.28 -25.46 20.01
CA LEU A 454 1.14 -25.31 19.62
C LEU A 454 1.62 -26.44 18.69
N GLY A 455 2.89 -26.36 18.31
CA GLY A 455 3.56 -27.27 17.39
C GLY A 455 3.15 -27.01 15.93
N THR A 456 4.09 -27.21 15.01
CA THR A 456 3.94 -26.84 13.60
C THR A 456 2.97 -27.72 12.80
N GLY A 457 2.41 -28.78 13.41
CA GLY A 457 1.36 -29.61 12.81
C GLY A 457 -0.05 -29.01 12.87
N THR A 458 -1.00 -29.77 12.32
CA THR A 458 -2.38 -29.34 12.08
C THR A 458 -3.34 -29.84 13.16
N LEU A 459 -4.20 -28.96 13.68
CA LEU A 459 -5.41 -29.34 14.43
C LEU A 459 -6.62 -29.14 13.51
N LEU A 460 -7.27 -30.23 13.11
CA LEU A 460 -8.50 -30.23 12.30
C LEU A 460 -9.70 -30.33 13.23
N VAL A 461 -10.36 -29.21 13.51
CA VAL A 461 -11.48 -29.13 14.45
C VAL A 461 -12.76 -29.53 13.74
N GLN A 462 -13.33 -30.67 14.13
CA GLN A 462 -14.53 -31.29 13.55
C GLN A 462 -15.46 -31.83 14.65
N GLY A 463 -15.75 -31.00 15.66
CA GLY A 463 -16.81 -31.29 16.63
C GLY A 463 -18.20 -31.13 16.03
N VAL A 464 -19.23 -31.29 16.86
CA VAL A 464 -20.65 -31.17 16.49
C VAL A 464 -21.30 -30.12 17.40
N GLY A 465 -22.15 -29.26 16.84
CA GLY A 465 -22.87 -28.25 17.61
C GLY A 465 -22.03 -27.04 18.01
N ASN A 466 -22.43 -26.37 19.09
CA ASN A 466 -21.72 -25.18 19.61
C ASN A 466 -20.68 -25.57 20.66
N ASN A 467 -19.40 -25.37 20.37
CA ASN A 467 -18.36 -25.28 21.39
C ASN A 467 -18.41 -23.88 22.03
N LEU A 468 -18.46 -23.82 23.36
CA LEU A 468 -18.50 -22.57 24.13
C LEU A 468 -17.15 -22.15 24.72
N GLY A 469 -16.13 -23.02 24.64
CA GLY A 469 -14.76 -22.66 24.98
C GLY A 469 -14.08 -21.81 23.92
N ASP A 470 -12.97 -21.19 24.30
CA ASP A 470 -12.13 -20.33 23.47
C ASP A 470 -10.87 -21.08 23.01
N ILE A 471 -10.16 -20.53 22.02
CA ILE A 471 -8.83 -21.03 21.60
C ILE A 471 -7.83 -19.88 21.44
N SER A 472 -6.57 -20.13 21.82
CA SER A 472 -5.40 -19.38 21.37
C SER A 472 -4.50 -20.30 20.56
N ILE A 473 -4.17 -19.84 19.36
CA ILE A 473 -3.38 -20.56 18.37
C ILE A 473 -2.02 -19.88 18.32
N GLY A 474 -1.00 -20.56 18.84
CA GLY A 474 0.36 -20.05 18.88
C GLY A 474 1.28 -20.62 17.79
N ASP A 475 0.97 -21.78 17.20
CA ASP A 475 1.86 -22.40 16.21
C ASP A 475 1.12 -23.43 15.32
N GLY A 476 1.68 -23.67 14.13
CA GLY A 476 1.17 -24.58 13.12
C GLY A 476 -0.17 -24.16 12.50
N THR A 477 -0.95 -25.14 12.07
CA THR A 477 -2.23 -24.91 11.38
C THR A 477 -3.40 -25.28 12.27
N VAL A 478 -4.50 -24.50 12.20
CA VAL A 478 -5.81 -24.89 12.70
C VAL A 478 -6.82 -24.78 11.57
N ILE A 479 -7.59 -25.84 11.33
CA ILE A 479 -8.67 -25.87 10.35
C ILE A 479 -9.98 -25.94 11.14
N LEU A 480 -10.87 -24.97 10.96
CA LEU A 480 -12.21 -24.98 11.54
C LEU A 480 -13.20 -25.56 10.55
N ASP A 481 -13.70 -26.75 10.90
CA ASP A 481 -14.63 -27.59 10.14
C ASP A 481 -15.65 -28.22 11.11
N GLN A 482 -16.13 -27.42 12.07
CA GLN A 482 -17.19 -27.79 13.00
C GLN A 482 -18.46 -28.11 12.23
N GLN A 483 -19.13 -29.20 12.62
CA GLN A 483 -20.34 -29.70 11.98
C GLN A 483 -21.58 -29.24 12.76
N GLU A 484 -22.71 -29.14 12.06
CA GLU A 484 -24.01 -28.83 12.67
C GLU A 484 -24.52 -29.98 13.55
N ASP A 485 -25.20 -29.64 14.64
CA ASP A 485 -26.01 -30.59 15.40
C ASP A 485 -27.41 -30.78 14.79
N GLU A 486 -28.21 -31.68 15.37
CA GLU A 486 -29.59 -31.97 14.93
C GLU A 486 -30.55 -30.77 15.00
N GLN A 487 -30.14 -29.64 15.58
CA GLN A 487 -30.89 -28.37 15.60
C GLN A 487 -30.29 -27.30 14.65
N GLY A 488 -29.32 -27.66 13.81
CA GLY A 488 -28.66 -26.74 12.87
C GLY A 488 -27.73 -25.74 13.55
N ARG A 489 -27.29 -25.99 14.79
CA ARG A 489 -26.36 -25.11 15.52
C ARG A 489 -24.93 -25.55 15.27
N LYS A 490 -24.02 -24.57 15.15
CA LYS A 490 -22.60 -24.78 14.82
C LYS A 490 -21.80 -23.58 15.33
N GLN A 491 -20.76 -23.85 16.11
CA GLN A 491 -19.73 -22.87 16.50
C GLN A 491 -18.47 -23.64 16.90
N ALA A 492 -17.33 -23.36 16.26
CA ALA A 492 -16.08 -24.08 16.53
C ALA A 492 -15.41 -23.66 17.85
N PHE A 493 -15.48 -22.37 18.18
CA PHE A 493 -15.05 -21.75 19.45
C PHE A 493 -15.84 -20.46 19.68
N ASN A 494 -15.97 -20.02 20.94
CA ASN A 494 -16.57 -18.73 21.28
C ASN A 494 -15.64 -17.56 20.89
N GLN A 495 -14.38 -17.58 21.31
CA GLN A 495 -13.33 -16.62 20.93
C GLN A 495 -12.15 -17.33 20.27
N VAL A 496 -11.51 -16.67 19.30
CA VAL A 496 -10.32 -17.19 18.61
C VAL A 496 -9.19 -16.16 18.63
N GLY A 497 -8.06 -16.52 19.23
CA GLY A 497 -6.83 -15.74 19.21
C GLY A 497 -5.78 -16.33 18.28
N VAL A 498 -5.28 -15.54 17.33
CA VAL A 498 -4.17 -15.90 16.45
C VAL A 498 -2.93 -15.10 16.90
N VAL A 499 -1.88 -15.78 17.39
CA VAL A 499 -0.75 -15.12 18.07
C VAL A 499 0.63 -15.66 17.66
N SER A 500 1.66 -14.85 17.93
CA SER A 500 3.10 -15.07 17.68
C SER A 500 3.60 -15.02 16.23
N GLY A 501 2.72 -14.84 15.24
CA GLY A 501 3.08 -14.74 13.81
C GLY A 501 3.37 -16.07 13.10
N ARG A 502 3.66 -17.13 13.86
CA ARG A 502 3.82 -18.51 13.37
C ARG A 502 2.56 -19.12 12.72
N PRO A 503 1.34 -18.97 13.27
CA PRO A 503 0.24 -19.86 12.93
C PRO A 503 -0.54 -19.46 11.67
N THR A 504 -1.31 -20.41 11.13
CA THR A 504 -2.34 -20.18 10.11
C THR A 504 -3.67 -20.81 10.55
N LEU A 505 -4.71 -19.99 10.63
CA LEU A 505 -6.10 -20.37 10.87
C LEU A 505 -6.84 -20.45 9.53
N ILE A 506 -7.49 -21.57 9.24
CA ILE A 506 -8.21 -21.84 7.98
C ILE A 506 -9.69 -22.08 8.31
N LEU A 507 -10.60 -21.41 7.60
CA LEU A 507 -12.05 -21.61 7.75
C LEU A 507 -12.59 -22.48 6.60
N GLN A 508 -13.26 -23.61 6.88
CA GLN A 508 -13.94 -24.36 5.81
C GLN A 508 -15.25 -23.68 5.38
N SER A 509 -15.96 -23.03 6.32
CA SER A 509 -17.16 -22.24 6.05
C SER A 509 -17.12 -20.89 6.78
N ALA A 510 -17.88 -19.90 6.30
CA ALA A 510 -17.92 -18.55 6.89
C ALA A 510 -18.55 -18.49 8.30
N ASP A 511 -19.33 -19.50 8.68
CA ASP A 511 -20.15 -19.60 9.89
C ASP A 511 -19.52 -20.49 10.99
N GLN A 512 -18.20 -20.69 10.94
CA GLN A 512 -17.45 -21.42 11.96
C GLN A 512 -17.30 -20.65 13.29
N ILE A 513 -17.29 -19.32 13.24
CA ILE A 513 -17.04 -18.39 14.36
C ILE A 513 -17.80 -17.06 14.16
N ASP A 514 -17.96 -16.27 15.21
CA ASP A 514 -18.25 -14.83 15.07
C ASP A 514 -16.94 -14.11 14.67
N PRO A 515 -16.85 -13.48 13.47
CA PRO A 515 -15.65 -12.76 13.06
C PRO A 515 -15.26 -11.63 14.02
N ASN A 516 -16.21 -11.05 14.75
CA ASN A 516 -15.96 -9.96 15.69
C ASN A 516 -15.36 -10.45 17.02
N LYS A 517 -15.31 -11.78 17.25
CA LYS A 517 -14.59 -12.44 18.36
C LYS A 517 -13.26 -13.08 17.92
N LEU A 518 -12.86 -12.91 16.66
CA LEU A 518 -11.49 -13.19 16.21
C LEU A 518 -10.59 -12.02 16.59
N TYR A 519 -9.40 -12.31 17.14
CA TYR A 519 -8.35 -11.32 17.33
C TYR A 519 -6.98 -11.83 16.87
N PHE A 520 -6.17 -10.92 16.35
CA PHE A 520 -4.74 -11.10 16.17
C PHE A 520 -4.03 -10.51 17.40
N GLY A 521 -3.56 -11.36 18.30
CA GLY A 521 -2.78 -10.93 19.47
C GLY A 521 -1.36 -10.54 19.06
N PHE A 522 -0.44 -10.50 20.04
CA PHE A 522 0.96 -10.15 19.78
C PHE A 522 1.58 -10.95 18.62
N ARG A 523 2.16 -10.24 17.64
CA ARG A 523 2.68 -10.72 16.34
C ARG A 523 1.68 -11.41 15.41
N GLY A 524 0.39 -11.46 15.76
CA GLY A 524 -0.69 -12.01 14.93
C GLY A 524 -0.39 -13.39 14.34
N GLY A 525 -0.47 -13.48 13.01
CA GLY A 525 -0.44 -14.72 12.23
C GLY A 525 -1.37 -14.59 11.02
N ARG A 526 -1.78 -15.71 10.41
CA ARG A 526 -2.68 -15.71 9.24
C ARG A 526 -4.09 -16.19 9.56
N LEU A 527 -5.08 -15.47 9.03
CA LEU A 527 -6.43 -15.98 8.74
C LEU A 527 -6.52 -16.24 7.24
N ASP A 528 -6.66 -17.50 6.85
CA ASP A 528 -7.04 -17.91 5.49
C ASP A 528 -8.56 -18.05 5.40
N LEU A 529 -9.15 -17.22 4.54
CA LEU A 529 -10.57 -17.25 4.24
C LEU A 529 -10.96 -18.46 3.37
N ASN A 530 -10.01 -19.11 2.67
CA ASN A 530 -10.22 -20.37 1.95
C ASN A 530 -11.45 -20.33 1.01
N GLY A 531 -11.60 -19.22 0.28
CA GLY A 531 -12.71 -18.95 -0.63
C GLY A 531 -14.05 -18.64 0.05
N ASN A 532 -14.10 -18.36 1.37
CA ASN A 532 -15.30 -17.88 2.05
C ASN A 532 -15.39 -16.35 2.05
N ASP A 533 -16.62 -15.83 2.10
CA ASP A 533 -16.90 -14.40 2.25
C ASP A 533 -17.17 -14.09 3.73
N LEU A 534 -16.47 -13.09 4.29
CA LEU A 534 -16.58 -12.73 5.71
C LEU A 534 -16.85 -11.23 5.90
N SER A 535 -17.58 -10.89 6.95
CA SER A 535 -17.87 -9.49 7.34
C SER A 535 -17.44 -9.21 8.79
N PHE A 536 -16.74 -8.11 9.00
CA PHE A 536 -16.29 -7.63 10.32
C PHE A 536 -16.77 -6.19 10.54
N LYS A 537 -17.13 -5.82 11.78
CA LYS A 537 -17.20 -4.40 12.18
C LYS A 537 -15.82 -3.75 12.02
N ARG A 538 -14.80 -4.39 12.62
CA ARG A 538 -13.36 -4.14 12.43
C ARG A 538 -12.58 -5.42 12.77
N ILE A 539 -11.33 -5.52 12.34
CA ILE A 539 -10.45 -6.63 12.71
C ILE A 539 -9.71 -6.25 14.00
N GLN A 540 -9.89 -7.02 15.07
CA GLN A 540 -9.13 -6.83 16.31
C GLN A 540 -7.68 -7.27 16.08
N HIS A 541 -6.72 -6.40 16.34
CA HIS A 541 -5.30 -6.69 16.08
C HIS A 541 -4.36 -5.94 17.05
N SER A 542 -3.21 -6.56 17.34
CA SER A 542 -2.16 -5.93 18.14
C SER A 542 -1.24 -5.06 17.29
N ASP A 543 -0.71 -5.63 16.21
CA ASP A 543 0.41 -5.13 15.41
C ASP A 543 0.33 -5.60 13.94
N ASP A 544 1.39 -5.40 13.15
CA ASP A 544 1.46 -5.68 11.70
C ASP A 544 1.71 -7.16 11.32
N GLY A 545 1.81 -8.04 12.32
CA GLY A 545 1.82 -9.49 12.13
C GLY A 545 0.45 -10.07 11.79
N ALA A 546 -0.64 -9.32 12.02
CA ALA A 546 -1.98 -9.68 11.57
C ALA A 546 -2.06 -9.75 10.03
N THR A 547 -2.42 -10.91 9.47
CA THR A 547 -2.49 -11.11 8.02
C THR A 547 -3.79 -11.82 7.63
N VAL A 548 -4.55 -11.28 6.67
CA VAL A 548 -5.74 -11.95 6.11
C VAL A 548 -5.49 -12.30 4.65
N VAL A 549 -5.67 -13.57 4.31
CA VAL A 549 -5.33 -14.17 3.01
C VAL A 549 -6.49 -14.98 2.46
N ASN A 550 -6.39 -15.35 1.18
CA ASN A 550 -7.09 -16.50 0.62
C ASN A 550 -6.05 -17.37 -0.08
N HIS A 551 -5.87 -18.62 0.33
CA HIS A 551 -4.92 -19.55 -0.31
C HIS A 551 -5.54 -20.36 -1.46
N ARG A 552 -6.83 -20.18 -1.79
CA ARG A 552 -7.48 -20.81 -2.95
C ARG A 552 -7.29 -20.05 -4.26
N THR A 553 -6.86 -20.76 -5.30
CA THR A 553 -6.79 -20.25 -6.69
C THR A 553 -8.09 -20.43 -7.48
N ASP A 554 -8.97 -21.33 -7.06
CA ASP A 554 -10.20 -21.70 -7.79
C ASP A 554 -11.43 -20.90 -7.36
N LYS A 555 -11.39 -20.25 -6.18
CA LYS A 555 -12.49 -19.45 -5.64
C LYS A 555 -11.94 -18.23 -4.88
N SER A 556 -12.39 -17.03 -5.28
CA SER A 556 -12.07 -15.79 -4.57
C SER A 556 -12.88 -15.64 -3.26
N SER A 557 -12.34 -14.87 -2.33
CA SER A 557 -12.99 -14.43 -1.09
C SER A 557 -13.30 -12.93 -1.13
N ASN A 558 -14.42 -12.52 -0.52
CA ASN A 558 -14.78 -11.13 -0.28
C ASN A 558 -14.77 -10.84 1.22
N LEU A 559 -13.83 -10.01 1.66
CA LEU A 559 -13.80 -9.45 3.01
C LEU A 559 -14.58 -8.13 3.02
N THR A 560 -15.50 -7.95 3.97
CA THR A 560 -16.26 -6.70 4.14
C THR A 560 -16.01 -6.08 5.50
N LEU A 561 -15.74 -4.79 5.53
CA LEU A 561 -15.47 -3.99 6.73
C LEU A 561 -16.56 -2.92 6.88
N THR A 562 -17.38 -3.02 7.92
CA THR A 562 -18.59 -2.19 8.11
C THR A 562 -18.44 -1.04 9.10
N GLY A 563 -17.24 -0.87 9.67
CA GLY A 563 -16.97 0.10 10.73
C GLY A 563 -17.51 -0.37 12.09
N VAL A 564 -17.09 0.29 13.17
CA VAL A 564 -17.67 0.03 14.49
C VAL A 564 -19.08 0.59 14.53
N THR A 565 -20.03 -0.28 14.89
CA THR A 565 -21.41 0.11 15.17
C THR A 565 -21.84 -0.43 16.53
N VAL A 566 -22.51 0.43 17.27
CA VAL A 566 -23.24 0.10 18.51
C VAL A 566 -24.66 -0.29 18.13
N SER A 567 -25.14 -1.37 18.73
CA SER A 567 -26.53 -1.84 18.67
C SER A 567 -27.21 -1.69 20.04
N GLU A 568 -28.51 -1.99 20.14
CA GLU A 568 -29.20 -2.02 21.43
C GLU A 568 -28.54 -3.01 22.43
N GLN A 569 -27.96 -4.10 21.93
CA GLN A 569 -27.28 -5.12 22.76
C GLN A 569 -25.96 -4.61 23.35
N ASP A 570 -25.36 -3.59 22.74
CA ASP A 570 -24.14 -2.91 23.18
C ASP A 570 -24.42 -1.75 24.17
N LEU A 571 -25.69 -1.58 24.62
CA LEU A 571 -26.10 -0.54 25.57
C LEU A 571 -26.24 -1.07 27.01
N THR A 572 -25.61 -0.38 27.94
CA THR A 572 -25.73 -0.64 29.38
C THR A 572 -26.97 0.06 29.97
N TRP A 573 -27.85 -0.73 30.58
CA TRP A 573 -29.08 -0.22 31.20
C TRP A 573 -28.88 0.15 32.67
N GLY A 574 -29.11 1.42 32.97
CA GLY A 574 -28.84 2.03 34.26
C GLY A 574 -29.94 1.86 35.29
N ASN A 575 -29.52 1.70 36.54
CA ASN A 575 -30.40 1.74 37.71
C ASN A 575 -30.24 3.09 38.43
N TRP A 576 -31.33 3.66 38.91
CA TRP A 576 -31.30 4.91 39.69
C TRP A 576 -30.34 4.79 40.89
N GLY A 577 -29.59 5.86 41.17
CA GLY A 577 -28.53 5.88 42.18
C GLY A 577 -27.16 5.37 41.69
N LYS A 578 -27.07 4.67 40.55
CA LYS A 578 -25.79 4.21 39.96
C LYS A 578 -25.42 5.02 38.73
N ALA A 579 -24.20 5.54 38.68
CA ALA A 579 -23.64 6.21 37.50
C ALA A 579 -22.95 5.21 36.55
N GLY A 580 -22.64 5.64 35.33
CA GLY A 580 -21.85 4.86 34.37
C GLY A 580 -22.66 3.88 33.51
N SER A 581 -23.92 4.20 33.23
CA SER A 581 -24.74 3.47 32.25
C SER A 581 -25.23 4.41 31.15
N ASP A 582 -25.55 3.85 29.99
CA ASP A 582 -25.83 4.60 28.77
C ASP A 582 -27.26 5.18 28.75
N ILE A 583 -28.23 4.38 29.21
CA ILE A 583 -29.65 4.71 29.18
C ILE A 583 -30.34 4.20 30.44
N TYR A 584 -31.28 4.97 30.97
CA TYR A 584 -32.00 4.72 32.21
C TYR A 584 -33.51 4.73 31.92
N GLU A 585 -34.24 3.79 32.51
CA GLU A 585 -35.71 3.74 32.45
C GLU A 585 -36.34 4.28 33.73
N TYR A 586 -37.38 5.10 33.62
CA TYR A 586 -38.20 5.54 34.74
C TYR A 586 -39.70 5.33 34.45
N ALA A 587 -40.33 4.39 35.17
CA ALA A 587 -41.77 4.17 35.10
C ALA A 587 -42.52 5.18 36.00
N ILE A 588 -43.45 5.93 35.42
CA ILE A 588 -44.25 6.94 36.13
C ILE A 588 -45.69 6.97 35.58
N SER A 589 -46.68 6.88 36.47
CA SER A 589 -48.12 7.11 36.17
C SER A 589 -48.65 6.42 34.89
N GLY A 590 -48.21 5.20 34.60
CA GLY A 590 -48.66 4.41 33.44
C GLY A 590 -47.85 4.59 32.16
N ARG A 591 -46.83 5.47 32.13
CA ARG A 591 -45.84 5.58 31.05
C ARG A 591 -44.44 5.17 31.53
N LYS A 592 -43.52 5.02 30.58
CA LYS A 592 -42.08 4.92 30.80
C LYS A 592 -41.42 6.14 30.17
N ASP A 593 -40.55 6.81 30.89
CA ASP A 593 -39.72 7.92 30.41
C ASP A 593 -38.25 7.47 30.43
N TYR A 594 -37.50 7.75 29.36
CA TYR A 594 -36.11 7.32 29.20
C TYR A 594 -35.14 8.51 29.34
N PHE A 595 -34.02 8.28 30.02
CA PHE A 595 -33.06 9.31 30.36
C PHE A 595 -31.60 8.87 30.13
N ALA A 596 -30.72 9.84 29.87
CA ALA A 596 -29.27 9.69 29.97
C ALA A 596 -28.73 10.50 31.16
N LEU A 597 -27.68 10.01 31.83
CA LEU A 597 -26.99 10.75 32.88
C LEU A 597 -26.03 11.76 32.24
N LYS A 598 -26.17 13.04 32.57
CA LYS A 598 -25.28 14.10 32.05
C LYS A 598 -23.89 13.98 32.67
N SER A 599 -22.86 14.45 31.96
CA SER A 599 -21.50 14.55 32.51
C SER A 599 -21.50 15.47 33.75
N GLY A 600 -20.90 15.00 34.85
CA GLY A 600 -20.98 15.65 36.18
C GLY A 600 -22.34 15.52 36.89
N GLY A 601 -23.34 14.88 36.27
CA GLY A 601 -24.67 14.65 36.82
C GLY A 601 -24.66 13.66 37.98
N LYS A 602 -25.57 13.86 38.94
CA LYS A 602 -25.68 13.00 40.13
C LYS A 602 -26.72 11.91 39.88
N ALA A 603 -26.29 10.65 39.79
CA ALA A 603 -27.19 9.52 39.56
C ALA A 603 -28.23 9.29 40.67
N GLY A 604 -28.03 9.87 41.87
CA GLY A 604 -29.02 9.91 42.95
C GLY A 604 -29.97 11.11 42.93
N SER A 605 -29.93 11.97 41.91
CA SER A 605 -30.96 13.00 41.68
C SER A 605 -32.26 12.34 41.24
N TYR A 606 -33.42 12.84 41.68
CA TYR A 606 -34.71 12.39 41.15
C TYR A 606 -34.83 12.66 39.64
N TYR A 607 -35.48 11.75 38.91
CA TYR A 607 -35.86 11.99 37.53
C TYR A 607 -36.94 13.08 37.44
N PRO A 608 -36.87 13.98 36.44
CA PRO A 608 -37.96 14.90 36.13
C PRO A 608 -39.25 14.14 35.79
N THR A 609 -40.37 14.56 36.38
CA THR A 609 -41.68 13.90 36.20
C THR A 609 -42.48 14.47 35.01
N ASN A 610 -41.96 15.52 34.37
CA ASN A 610 -42.62 16.42 33.43
C ASN A 610 -42.00 16.42 32.02
N GLN A 611 -41.35 15.33 31.61
CA GLN A 611 -40.86 15.09 30.24
C GLN A 611 -39.87 16.17 29.79
N ALA A 612 -39.01 16.57 30.72
CA ALA A 612 -38.01 17.62 30.57
C ALA A 612 -36.65 17.13 31.12
N SER A 613 -35.57 17.77 30.68
CA SER A 613 -34.24 17.55 31.26
C SER A 613 -34.04 18.34 32.56
N SER A 614 -33.11 17.91 33.40
CA SER A 614 -32.60 18.63 34.58
C SER A 614 -31.08 18.77 34.54
N ASP A 615 -30.47 19.27 35.62
CA ASP A 615 -29.01 19.39 35.75
C ASP A 615 -28.30 18.03 35.72
N SER A 616 -28.95 16.96 36.20
CA SER A 616 -28.38 15.61 36.24
C SER A 616 -28.86 14.71 35.10
N TRP A 617 -30.12 14.84 34.68
CA TRP A 617 -30.75 13.92 33.73
C TRP A 617 -31.08 14.63 32.42
N GLU A 618 -30.71 14.02 31.30
CA GLU A 618 -31.23 14.38 29.98
C GLU A 618 -32.43 13.49 29.65
N TYR A 619 -33.57 14.09 29.30
CA TYR A 619 -34.76 13.36 28.86
C TYR A 619 -34.67 13.03 27.36
N LEU A 620 -34.80 11.75 27.02
CA LEU A 620 -34.67 11.23 25.66
C LEU A 620 -36.03 11.01 24.97
N GLY A 621 -37.11 10.84 25.75
CA GLY A 621 -38.45 10.55 25.26
C GLY A 621 -39.21 9.54 26.12
N SER A 622 -40.50 9.33 25.84
CA SER A 622 -41.29 8.22 26.40
C SER A 622 -41.39 7.02 25.44
N ASP A 623 -40.94 7.15 24.19
CA ASP A 623 -40.81 6.02 23.27
C ASP A 623 -39.46 5.32 23.47
N ARG A 624 -39.51 3.98 23.54
CA ARG A 624 -38.32 3.17 23.81
C ARG A 624 -37.36 3.13 22.64
N ALA A 625 -37.87 2.97 21.41
CA ALA A 625 -37.04 2.80 20.23
C ALA A 625 -36.32 4.11 19.86
N ALA A 626 -37.03 5.23 19.89
CA ALA A 626 -36.45 6.56 19.64
C ALA A 626 -35.39 6.94 20.68
N ALA A 627 -35.62 6.65 21.97
CA ALA A 627 -34.64 6.93 23.02
C ALA A 627 -33.37 6.06 22.88
N ILE A 628 -33.52 4.78 22.54
CA ILE A 628 -32.40 3.86 22.27
C ILE A 628 -31.63 4.30 21.02
N GLN A 629 -32.32 4.60 19.92
CA GLN A 629 -31.70 5.06 18.69
C GLN A 629 -30.92 6.36 18.92
N THR A 630 -31.46 7.28 19.70
CA THR A 630 -30.77 8.53 20.09
C THR A 630 -29.43 8.27 20.80
N ILE A 631 -29.32 7.21 21.61
CA ILE A 631 -28.07 6.84 22.28
C ILE A 631 -27.13 6.05 21.35
N ILE A 632 -27.66 5.17 20.50
CA ILE A 632 -26.91 4.48 19.44
C ILE A 632 -26.25 5.48 18.49
N ASP A 633 -27.00 6.45 17.96
CA ASP A 633 -26.51 7.47 17.03
C ASP A 633 -25.40 8.32 17.65
N ARG A 634 -25.55 8.70 18.93
CA ARG A 634 -24.53 9.45 19.68
C ARG A 634 -23.24 8.65 19.87
N LYS A 635 -23.33 7.36 20.22
CA LYS A 635 -22.15 6.49 20.35
C LYS A 635 -21.49 6.24 19.00
N ASN A 636 -22.27 5.98 17.95
CA ASN A 636 -21.77 5.78 16.59
C ASN A 636 -21.04 7.03 16.06
N ALA A 637 -21.56 8.23 16.34
CA ALA A 637 -20.88 9.50 16.03
C ALA A 637 -19.57 9.74 16.83
N GLN A 638 -19.34 8.99 17.92
CA GLN A 638 -18.11 9.04 18.71
C GLN A 638 -17.10 7.93 18.35
N GLN A 639 -17.53 6.88 17.64
CA GLN A 639 -16.72 5.69 17.30
C GLN A 639 -16.38 5.62 15.80
N THR A 640 -16.05 6.78 15.21
CA THR A 640 -15.79 6.91 13.78
C THR A 640 -14.42 6.39 13.33
N LEU A 641 -13.41 6.39 14.20
CA LEU A 641 -12.05 5.98 13.84
C LEU A 641 -11.83 4.46 14.02
N THR A 642 -11.32 3.83 12.97
CA THR A 642 -10.89 2.42 12.96
C THR A 642 -9.55 2.29 12.26
N ALA A 643 -8.78 1.25 12.61
CA ALA A 643 -7.50 0.97 11.97
C ALA A 643 -7.32 -0.53 11.72
N PHE A 644 -6.41 -0.85 10.79
CA PHE A 644 -5.79 -2.16 10.64
C PHE A 644 -4.31 -1.98 10.27
N ALA A 645 -3.43 -2.20 11.25
CA ALA A 645 -1.98 -2.21 11.05
C ALA A 645 -1.48 -3.51 10.40
N GLY A 646 -2.35 -4.51 10.24
CA GLY A 646 -2.07 -5.75 9.53
C GLY A 646 -2.09 -5.61 8.00
N TYR A 647 -2.06 -6.76 7.32
CA TYR A 647 -1.87 -6.86 5.88
C TYR A 647 -2.96 -7.69 5.20
N PHE A 648 -3.36 -7.29 3.99
CA PHE A 648 -4.32 -8.01 3.16
C PHE A 648 -3.65 -8.67 1.95
N GLY A 649 -3.92 -9.95 1.72
CA GLY A 649 -3.19 -10.77 0.74
C GLY A 649 -1.92 -11.38 1.34
N GLU A 650 -1.27 -12.27 0.59
CA GLU A 650 -0.11 -13.02 1.08
C GLU A 650 1.21 -12.24 0.86
N LYS A 651 2.06 -12.21 1.90
CA LYS A 651 3.41 -11.63 1.87
C LYS A 651 4.47 -12.64 1.42
N ALA A 652 4.23 -13.93 1.69
CA ALA A 652 5.23 -14.99 1.56
C ALA A 652 5.20 -15.62 0.15
N SER A 653 6.33 -15.55 -0.57
CA SER A 653 6.44 -15.97 -1.97
C SER A 653 6.41 -17.49 -2.20
N ASP A 654 6.55 -18.28 -1.13
CA ASP A 654 6.34 -19.73 -1.09
C ASP A 654 4.87 -20.13 -0.88
N LYS A 655 3.97 -19.15 -0.65
CA LYS A 655 2.54 -19.37 -0.41
C LYS A 655 1.67 -18.79 -1.52
N THR A 656 0.51 -19.40 -1.72
CA THR A 656 -0.45 -19.03 -2.76
C THR A 656 -1.16 -17.72 -2.44
N ASN A 657 -1.05 -16.71 -3.31
CA ASN A 657 -1.88 -15.50 -3.22
C ASN A 657 -3.16 -15.65 -4.06
N GLY A 658 -4.17 -16.31 -3.48
CA GLY A 658 -5.48 -16.53 -4.08
C GLY A 658 -6.32 -15.26 -4.19
N GLY A 659 -7.48 -15.36 -4.85
CA GLY A 659 -8.32 -14.20 -5.12
C GLY A 659 -8.91 -13.60 -3.85
N LEU A 660 -8.62 -12.33 -3.55
CA LEU A 660 -9.12 -11.65 -2.35
C LEU A 660 -9.57 -10.23 -2.69
N ASN A 661 -10.83 -9.92 -2.39
CA ASN A 661 -11.40 -8.59 -2.48
C ASN A 661 -11.63 -8.02 -1.08
N VAL A 662 -11.46 -6.71 -0.89
CA VAL A 662 -11.66 -6.02 0.39
C VAL A 662 -12.62 -4.85 0.19
N ASN A 663 -13.75 -4.86 0.90
CA ASN A 663 -14.85 -3.91 0.71
C ASN A 663 -15.08 -3.09 2.00
N TYR A 664 -14.66 -1.83 2.01
CA TYR A 664 -15.02 -0.87 3.04
C TYR A 664 -16.38 -0.23 2.72
N GLN A 665 -17.37 -0.54 3.56
CA GLN A 665 -18.74 -0.03 3.45
C GLN A 665 -19.23 0.33 4.86
N PRO A 666 -18.75 1.45 5.43
CA PRO A 666 -19.10 1.85 6.79
C PRO A 666 -20.58 2.22 6.89
N VAL A 667 -21.20 1.88 8.03
CA VAL A 667 -22.60 2.24 8.32
C VAL A 667 -22.74 3.74 8.63
N VAL A 668 -21.67 4.38 9.14
CA VAL A 668 -21.62 5.83 9.42
C VAL A 668 -20.76 6.51 8.35
N GLU A 669 -21.33 7.49 7.64
CA GLU A 669 -20.66 8.13 6.48
C GLU A 669 -19.37 8.89 6.86
N GLU A 670 -19.21 9.28 8.12
CA GLU A 670 -18.02 9.99 8.62
C GLU A 670 -16.88 9.07 9.11
N SER A 671 -17.09 7.74 9.15
CA SER A 671 -16.09 6.78 9.64
C SER A 671 -14.79 6.81 8.83
N THR A 672 -13.67 6.57 9.53
CA THR A 672 -12.33 6.47 8.95
C THR A 672 -11.76 5.07 9.15
N LEU A 673 -11.16 4.50 8.11
CA LEU A 673 -10.33 3.30 8.16
C LEU A 673 -8.87 3.65 7.82
N LEU A 674 -8.01 3.60 8.82
CA LEU A 674 -6.56 3.74 8.69
C LEU A 674 -5.92 2.37 8.38
N LEU A 675 -5.10 2.28 7.34
CA LEU A 675 -4.37 1.08 6.95
C LEU A 675 -2.86 1.37 6.97
N THR A 676 -2.13 0.73 7.87
CA THR A 676 -0.70 1.01 8.15
C THR A 676 0.23 -0.21 8.06
N GLY A 677 -0.26 -1.35 7.57
CA GLY A 677 0.55 -2.56 7.33
C GLY A 677 0.93 -2.81 5.88
N GLY A 678 -0.03 -2.67 4.96
CA GLY A 678 0.16 -2.85 3.51
C GLY A 678 -0.86 -3.80 2.87
N MET A 679 -0.71 -4.03 1.56
CA MET A 679 -1.67 -4.80 0.76
C MET A 679 -1.02 -5.47 -0.45
N ASN A 680 -1.45 -6.70 -0.79
CA ASN A 680 -1.09 -7.44 -2.01
C ASN A 680 -2.30 -8.24 -2.51
N LEU A 681 -3.35 -7.56 -3.00
CA LEU A 681 -4.57 -8.24 -3.45
C LEU A 681 -4.46 -8.75 -4.89
N ASN A 682 -4.64 -10.06 -5.06
CA ASN A 682 -5.01 -10.68 -6.34
C ASN A 682 -6.52 -10.47 -6.61
N GLY A 683 -6.97 -9.23 -6.52
CA GLY A 683 -8.37 -8.83 -6.45
C GLY A 683 -8.53 -7.34 -6.16
N ASP A 684 -9.75 -6.92 -5.85
CA ASP A 684 -10.13 -5.51 -5.83
C ASP A 684 -10.36 -4.96 -4.41
N PHE A 685 -9.93 -3.73 -4.16
CA PHE A 685 -10.32 -2.95 -2.98
C PHE A 685 -11.49 -2.03 -3.36
N SER A 686 -12.51 -1.89 -2.51
CA SER A 686 -13.58 -0.89 -2.70
C SER A 686 -13.89 -0.08 -1.45
N ALA A 687 -14.18 1.22 -1.65
CA ALA A 687 -14.59 2.16 -0.61
C ALA A 687 -15.90 2.85 -1.04
N LYS A 688 -17.02 2.45 -0.41
CA LYS A 688 -18.37 2.90 -0.79
C LYS A 688 -18.92 4.03 0.08
N GLY A 689 -18.14 4.49 1.05
CA GLY A 689 -18.45 5.58 1.97
C GLY A 689 -17.29 5.76 2.96
N GLY A 690 -17.37 6.77 3.83
CA GLY A 690 -16.31 7.04 4.81
C GLY A 690 -15.02 7.57 4.21
N LYS A 691 -13.97 7.52 5.03
CA LYS A 691 -12.60 7.91 4.70
C LYS A 691 -11.72 6.67 4.78
N VAL A 692 -10.86 6.46 3.79
CA VAL A 692 -9.79 5.45 3.84
C VAL A 692 -8.47 6.20 3.82
N VAL A 693 -7.58 5.89 4.76
CA VAL A 693 -6.24 6.48 4.84
C VAL A 693 -5.22 5.35 4.73
N LEU A 694 -4.43 5.34 3.67
CA LEU A 694 -3.23 4.52 3.57
C LEU A 694 -2.05 5.36 4.10
N GLU A 695 -1.32 4.86 5.09
CA GLU A 695 -0.22 5.61 5.72
C GLU A 695 0.97 4.67 5.99
N GLY A 696 2.18 5.22 6.07
CA GLY A 696 3.29 4.54 6.74
C GLY A 696 3.07 4.45 8.26
N VAL A 697 4.07 3.98 8.99
CA VAL A 697 4.04 3.96 10.46
C VAL A 697 5.37 4.49 11.00
N PRO A 698 5.41 5.28 12.10
CA PRO A 698 6.66 5.58 12.78
C PRO A 698 7.43 4.29 13.10
N THR A 699 8.76 4.36 13.12
CA THR A 699 9.55 3.23 13.65
C THR A 699 9.17 3.00 15.12
N PRO A 700 8.76 1.78 15.54
CA PRO A 700 8.32 1.57 16.92
C PRO A 700 9.47 1.74 17.91
N HIS A 701 9.40 2.77 18.74
CA HIS A 701 10.32 3.01 19.86
C HIS A 701 9.69 2.59 21.20
N ALA A 702 10.56 2.29 22.16
CA ALA A 702 10.19 1.95 23.52
C ALA A 702 9.63 3.18 24.24
N ARG A 703 8.54 3.00 24.99
CA ARG A 703 7.77 4.13 25.52
C ARG A 703 8.59 5.00 26.49
N ASP A 704 8.45 6.32 26.43
CA ASP A 704 8.93 7.24 27.46
C ASP A 704 7.96 7.17 28.65
N VAL A 705 8.14 6.13 29.46
CA VAL A 705 7.32 5.85 30.65
C VAL A 705 7.52 6.90 31.74
N LEU A 706 8.62 7.66 31.72
CA LEU A 706 8.90 8.72 32.70
C LEU A 706 8.02 9.96 32.44
N ASN A 707 7.85 10.35 31.18
CA ASN A 707 6.97 11.45 30.77
C ASN A 707 5.59 10.98 30.28
N ASN A 708 5.30 9.67 30.40
CA ASN A 708 4.04 9.03 30.03
C ASN A 708 3.60 9.28 28.57
N ARG A 709 4.53 9.19 27.62
CA ARG A 709 4.27 9.41 26.18
C ARG A 709 4.92 8.33 25.32
N GLU A 710 4.39 8.13 24.11
CA GLU A 710 5.11 7.41 23.07
C GLU A 710 6.27 8.25 22.52
N VAL A 711 7.25 7.59 21.92
CA VAL A 711 8.41 8.23 21.28
C VAL A 711 8.23 8.03 19.78
N ILE A 712 8.09 9.16 19.07
CA ILE A 712 7.88 9.23 17.63
C ILE A 712 8.85 10.31 17.14
N PHE A 713 9.66 9.96 16.13
CA PHE A 713 10.49 10.91 15.42
C PHE A 713 9.82 11.22 14.07
N ASP A 714 9.94 12.47 13.62
CA ASP A 714 9.27 12.92 12.40
C ASP A 714 9.93 12.36 11.12
N ASP A 715 11.17 11.89 11.22
CA ASP A 715 12.04 11.39 10.16
C ASP A 715 12.28 9.87 10.20
N ASP A 716 12.18 9.21 11.37
CA ASP A 716 12.30 7.74 11.49
C ASP A 716 10.93 7.02 11.32
N TRP A 717 10.62 6.66 10.07
CA TRP A 717 9.35 6.05 9.67
C TRP A 717 9.54 4.84 8.76
N ILE A 718 8.78 3.77 9.04
CA ILE A 718 8.71 2.56 8.24
C ILE A 718 7.82 2.81 7.02
N ASN A 719 8.40 2.57 5.85
CA ASN A 719 7.71 2.67 4.57
C ASN A 719 6.77 1.48 4.33
N ARG A 720 5.61 1.73 3.73
CA ARG A 720 4.60 0.71 3.40
C ARG A 720 4.22 0.71 1.91
N ASP A 721 3.78 -0.44 1.43
CA ASP A 721 3.43 -0.70 0.04
C ASP A 721 2.06 -1.36 -0.10
N PHE A 722 1.33 -0.97 -1.14
CA PHE A 722 -0.05 -1.39 -1.38
C PHE A 722 -0.27 -1.74 -2.86
N SER A 723 -0.66 -2.97 -3.15
CA SER A 723 -1.09 -3.38 -4.49
C SER A 723 -2.46 -4.06 -4.49
N ALA A 724 -3.22 -3.79 -5.54
CA ALA A 724 -4.49 -4.44 -5.84
C ALA A 724 -4.69 -4.44 -7.36
N LYS A 725 -5.60 -5.28 -7.87
CA LYS A 725 -5.97 -5.23 -9.29
C LYS A 725 -6.72 -3.94 -9.62
N THR A 726 -7.65 -3.56 -8.76
CA THR A 726 -8.46 -2.35 -8.87
C THR A 726 -8.73 -1.73 -7.49
N ILE A 727 -8.78 -0.40 -7.41
CA ILE A 727 -9.29 0.36 -6.25
C ILE A 727 -10.51 1.14 -6.73
N SER A 728 -11.69 0.87 -6.17
CA SER A 728 -12.95 1.50 -6.57
C SER A 728 -13.53 2.38 -5.46
N VAL A 729 -13.71 3.68 -5.71
CA VAL A 729 -14.13 4.68 -4.72
C VAL A 729 -15.41 5.37 -5.20
N SER A 730 -16.49 5.34 -4.39
CA SER A 730 -17.83 5.79 -4.80
C SER A 730 -18.56 6.66 -3.78
N ASN A 731 -19.76 7.12 -4.12
CA ASN A 731 -20.60 8.00 -3.31
C ASN A 731 -19.85 9.28 -2.90
N LYS A 732 -19.68 9.54 -1.60
CA LYS A 732 -18.86 10.65 -1.07
C LYS A 732 -17.53 10.19 -0.45
N ALA A 733 -17.08 8.97 -0.74
CA ALA A 733 -15.91 8.40 -0.09
C ALA A 733 -14.63 9.21 -0.38
N ASN A 734 -13.81 9.39 0.66
CA ASN A 734 -12.51 10.05 0.56
C ASN A 734 -11.39 9.01 0.71
N PHE A 735 -10.64 8.76 -0.35
CA PHE A 735 -9.51 7.84 -0.36
C PHE A 735 -8.21 8.66 -0.36
N THR A 736 -7.49 8.61 0.76
CA THR A 736 -6.29 9.41 1.02
C THR A 736 -5.08 8.49 1.21
N VAL A 737 -3.95 8.91 0.65
CA VAL A 737 -2.65 8.24 0.81
C VAL A 737 -1.67 9.26 1.39
N GLY A 738 -1.20 8.97 2.59
CA GLY A 738 -0.43 9.86 3.45
C GLY A 738 1.08 9.77 3.24
N ARG A 739 1.83 10.01 4.32
CA ARG A 739 3.30 9.96 4.30
C ARG A 739 3.81 8.53 4.42
N ASN A 740 5.04 8.30 3.96
CA ASN A 740 5.74 7.02 4.03
C ASN A 740 5.03 5.82 3.35
N VAL A 741 4.10 6.09 2.42
CA VAL A 741 3.67 5.08 1.44
C VAL A 741 4.62 5.15 0.23
N SER A 742 5.37 4.08 -0.02
CA SER A 742 6.39 4.05 -1.07
C SER A 742 5.84 3.66 -2.43
N SER A 743 4.90 2.71 -2.49
CA SER A 743 4.20 2.39 -3.73
C SER A 743 2.71 2.12 -3.56
N LEU A 744 1.95 2.52 -4.58
CA LEU A 744 0.56 2.15 -4.80
C LEU A 744 0.41 1.63 -6.23
N ASN A 745 0.09 0.35 -6.39
CA ASN A 745 -0.03 -0.30 -7.70
C ASN A 745 -1.43 -0.89 -7.87
N ALA A 746 -2.30 -0.16 -8.57
CA ALA A 746 -3.67 -0.56 -8.90
C ALA A 746 -4.26 0.37 -9.97
N ASN A 747 -5.19 -0.15 -10.78
CA ASN A 747 -6.09 0.72 -11.54
C ASN A 747 -7.10 1.37 -10.59
N ILE A 748 -7.40 2.67 -10.72
CA ILE A 748 -8.25 3.39 -9.77
C ILE A 748 -9.49 3.93 -10.45
N ASN A 749 -10.68 3.53 -9.97
CA ASN A 749 -11.97 3.98 -10.46
C ASN A 749 -12.66 4.88 -9.43
N ALA A 750 -12.88 6.16 -9.76
CA ALA A 750 -13.65 7.09 -8.95
C ALA A 750 -14.94 7.55 -9.66
N ASN A 751 -16.03 7.65 -8.90
CA ASN A 751 -17.33 8.09 -9.42
C ASN A 751 -18.09 8.94 -8.39
N ASP A 752 -19.34 9.30 -8.72
CA ASP A 752 -20.22 10.13 -7.91
C ASP A 752 -19.57 11.45 -7.46
N ASN A 753 -19.23 11.57 -6.17
CA ASN A 753 -18.56 12.70 -5.52
C ASN A 753 -17.26 12.26 -4.80
N ALA A 754 -16.69 11.10 -5.17
CA ALA A 754 -15.49 10.54 -4.55
C ALA A 754 -14.26 11.48 -4.66
N ILE A 755 -13.44 11.52 -3.61
CA ILE A 755 -12.22 12.32 -3.56
C ILE A 755 -11.03 11.38 -3.42
N LEU A 756 -10.06 11.49 -4.32
CA LEU A 756 -8.75 10.82 -4.25
C LEU A 756 -7.68 11.85 -3.87
N ASN A 757 -6.96 11.64 -2.77
CA ASN A 757 -5.77 12.40 -2.40
C ASN A 757 -4.58 11.44 -2.38
N LEU A 758 -3.82 11.37 -3.47
CA LEU A 758 -2.80 10.33 -3.66
C LEU A 758 -1.40 10.92 -3.44
N GLY A 759 -0.74 10.50 -2.35
CA GLY A 759 0.59 10.93 -1.93
C GLY A 759 0.55 12.18 -1.03
N TYR A 760 1.49 12.25 -0.08
CA TYR A 760 1.49 13.30 0.94
C TYR A 760 1.61 14.73 0.39
N GLN A 761 0.88 15.67 1.00
CA GLN A 761 1.00 17.12 0.80
C GLN A 761 1.22 17.84 2.15
N ALA A 762 2.00 18.91 2.17
CA ALA A 762 2.19 19.70 3.40
C ALA A 762 0.86 20.29 3.90
N GLY A 763 0.54 20.09 5.18
CA GLY A 763 -0.76 20.46 5.77
C GLY A 763 -1.87 19.41 5.61
N GLN A 764 -1.60 18.28 4.96
CA GLN A 764 -2.48 17.11 4.97
C GLN A 764 -2.55 16.48 6.37
N THR A 765 -3.72 15.98 6.75
CA THR A 765 -3.90 15.17 7.96
C THR A 765 -3.03 13.92 7.91
N VAL A 766 -2.28 13.66 8.98
CA VAL A 766 -1.53 12.42 9.22
C VAL A 766 -2.26 11.67 10.34
N CYS A 767 -2.55 10.40 10.12
CA CYS A 767 -3.24 9.53 11.07
C CYS A 767 -2.28 8.50 11.66
N LEU A 768 -2.19 8.48 12.99
CA LEU A 768 -1.35 7.58 13.75
C LEU A 768 -2.22 6.60 14.54
N ARG A 769 -1.74 5.37 14.70
CA ARG A 769 -2.25 4.42 15.69
C ARG A 769 -1.20 4.24 16.78
N SER A 770 -1.61 4.37 18.04
CA SER A 770 -0.74 4.06 19.18
C SER A 770 -0.52 2.55 19.27
N ASP A 771 0.74 2.12 19.29
CA ASP A 771 1.10 0.73 19.60
C ASP A 771 0.80 0.37 21.06
N HIS A 772 0.81 1.36 21.96
CA HIS A 772 0.52 1.16 23.38
C HIS A 772 -0.98 1.10 23.70
N THR A 773 -1.84 1.96 23.13
CA THR A 773 -3.29 1.97 23.46
C THR A 773 -4.19 1.40 22.37
N GLY A 774 -3.68 1.23 21.14
CA GLY A 774 -4.48 0.83 19.97
C GLY A 774 -5.39 1.94 19.42
N GLU A 775 -5.45 3.10 20.08
CA GLU A 775 -6.25 4.25 19.68
C GLU A 775 -5.67 4.93 18.42
N VAL A 776 -6.53 5.66 17.70
CA VAL A 776 -6.16 6.39 16.48
C VAL A 776 -6.29 7.89 16.73
N SER A 777 -5.24 8.66 16.44
CA SER A 777 -5.25 10.12 16.38
C SER A 777 -4.99 10.58 14.95
N CYS A 778 -5.57 11.70 14.55
CA CYS A 778 -5.44 12.27 13.20
C CYS A 778 -5.30 13.79 13.30
N ASP A 779 -4.09 14.30 13.08
CA ASP A 779 -3.72 15.70 13.25
C ASP A 779 -3.16 16.30 11.95
N MET A 780 -2.99 17.62 11.88
CA MET A 780 -2.33 18.31 10.77
C MET A 780 -0.94 18.81 11.21
N PRO A 781 0.09 17.94 11.24
CA PRO A 781 1.42 18.32 11.70
C PRO A 781 2.09 19.34 10.76
N THR A 782 2.93 20.21 11.33
CA THR A 782 3.79 21.15 10.60
C THR A 782 5.22 20.64 10.67
N TYR A 783 5.69 20.04 9.58
CA TYR A 783 7.01 19.44 9.48
C TYR A 783 8.10 20.42 9.04
N SER A 784 9.36 20.09 9.37
CA SER A 784 10.53 20.82 8.85
C SER A 784 10.75 20.56 7.35
N GLU A 785 11.51 21.43 6.66
CA GLU A 785 11.87 21.18 5.26
C GLU A 785 12.72 19.91 5.08
N GLU A 786 13.58 19.59 6.05
CA GLU A 786 14.36 18.34 6.09
C GLU A 786 13.45 17.10 6.18
N THR A 787 12.47 17.12 7.08
CA THR A 787 11.42 16.10 7.20
C THR A 787 10.57 15.98 5.93
N LEU A 788 10.15 17.10 5.35
CA LEU A 788 9.37 17.11 4.11
C LEU A 788 10.17 16.56 2.92
N ASN A 789 11.50 16.68 2.96
CA ASN A 789 12.39 16.06 1.99
C ASN A 789 12.58 14.56 2.24
N SER A 790 12.72 14.10 3.49
CA SER A 790 12.92 12.68 3.84
C SER A 790 11.69 11.79 3.65
N ILE A 791 10.46 12.32 3.76
CA ILE A 791 9.23 11.60 3.38
C ILE A 791 9.37 11.11 1.93
N PRO A 792 9.23 9.79 1.63
CA PRO A 792 9.42 9.29 0.27
C PRO A 792 8.38 9.84 -0.68
N ARG A 793 8.75 9.89 -1.96
CA ARG A 793 7.82 10.17 -3.06
C ARG A 793 7.16 8.86 -3.48
N MET A 794 5.83 8.80 -3.48
CA MET A 794 5.10 7.57 -3.77
C MET A 794 5.15 7.25 -5.26
N ALA A 795 5.60 6.04 -5.60
CA ALA A 795 5.45 5.47 -6.94
C ALA A 795 4.00 4.98 -7.14
N LEU A 796 3.22 5.67 -7.96
CA LEU A 796 1.84 5.31 -8.29
C LEU A 796 1.80 4.68 -9.68
N ALA A 797 1.23 3.48 -9.80
CA ALA A 797 1.16 2.73 -11.07
C ALA A 797 -0.24 2.15 -11.32
N GLY A 798 -0.72 2.29 -12.55
CA GLY A 798 -2.05 1.84 -13.01
C GLY A 798 -2.85 2.96 -13.69
N ASP A 799 -3.91 2.62 -14.41
CA ASP A 799 -4.76 3.62 -15.08
C ASP A 799 -5.85 4.15 -14.13
N ILE A 800 -6.18 5.44 -14.25
CA ILE A 800 -7.20 6.09 -13.40
C ILE A 800 -8.42 6.49 -14.24
N SER A 801 -9.61 6.03 -13.84
CA SER A 801 -10.89 6.45 -14.41
C SER A 801 -11.66 7.34 -13.44
N LEU A 802 -12.04 8.55 -13.87
CA LEU A 802 -12.82 9.50 -13.06
C LEU A 802 -14.18 9.79 -13.73
N SER A 803 -15.26 9.84 -12.95
CA SER A 803 -16.59 10.13 -13.49
C SER A 803 -17.43 11.03 -12.59
N GLN A 804 -18.48 11.63 -13.16
CA GLN A 804 -19.37 12.58 -12.47
C GLN A 804 -18.57 13.73 -11.83
N GLN A 805 -18.74 13.97 -10.53
CA GLN A 805 -18.14 15.09 -9.79
C GLN A 805 -16.89 14.67 -8.98
N SER A 806 -16.38 13.45 -9.22
CA SER A 806 -15.19 12.94 -8.54
C SER A 806 -13.94 13.80 -8.80
N ARG A 807 -13.03 13.78 -7.82
CA ARG A 807 -11.82 14.61 -7.80
C ARG A 807 -10.56 13.78 -7.57
N LEU A 808 -9.48 14.15 -8.26
CA LEU A 808 -8.15 13.60 -8.08
C LEU A 808 -7.17 14.72 -7.70
N ASN A 809 -6.49 14.55 -6.57
CA ASN A 809 -5.41 15.41 -6.11
C ASN A 809 -4.14 14.58 -5.97
N LEU A 810 -3.10 14.89 -6.74
CA LEU A 810 -1.78 14.26 -6.62
C LEU A 810 -0.90 15.09 -5.66
N GLY A 811 -0.24 14.43 -4.72
CA GLY A 811 0.73 15.00 -3.79
C GLY A 811 2.17 14.68 -4.18
N LYS A 812 3.03 14.35 -3.21
CA LYS A 812 4.42 13.92 -3.44
C LYS A 812 4.46 12.55 -4.14
N THR A 813 4.33 12.54 -5.47
CA THR A 813 4.17 11.32 -6.29
C THR A 813 5.03 11.29 -7.55
N ASP A 814 5.40 10.09 -7.97
CA ASP A 814 5.75 9.75 -9.36
C ASP A 814 4.65 8.82 -9.90
N PHE A 815 3.67 9.38 -10.61
CA PHE A 815 2.56 8.64 -11.20
C PHE A 815 2.90 8.17 -12.62
N THR A 816 2.72 6.87 -12.91
CA THR A 816 2.84 6.28 -14.25
C THR A 816 1.55 5.57 -14.63
N GLY A 817 0.79 6.17 -15.55
CA GLY A 817 -0.52 5.69 -15.99
C GLY A 817 -1.23 6.67 -16.91
N SER A 818 -2.36 6.27 -17.48
CA SER A 818 -3.27 7.16 -18.19
C SER A 818 -4.42 7.58 -17.27
N ILE A 819 -5.07 8.71 -17.61
CA ILE A 819 -6.30 9.14 -16.95
C ILE A 819 -7.41 9.22 -17.98
N GLN A 820 -8.60 8.68 -17.68
CA GLN A 820 -9.81 8.90 -18.47
C GLN A 820 -10.90 9.51 -17.59
N ALA A 821 -11.34 10.72 -17.91
CA ALA A 821 -12.20 11.49 -17.01
C ALA A 821 -13.37 12.20 -17.71
N ALA A 822 -14.54 12.18 -17.05
CA ALA A 822 -15.69 12.96 -17.46
C ALA A 822 -15.43 14.48 -17.32
N ASN A 823 -16.10 15.28 -18.16
CA ASN A 823 -15.93 16.74 -18.23
C ASN A 823 -16.17 17.47 -16.90
N THR A 824 -17.04 16.96 -16.02
CA THR A 824 -17.37 17.56 -14.72
C THR A 824 -16.37 17.23 -13.60
N THR A 825 -15.35 16.41 -13.87
CA THR A 825 -14.32 16.04 -12.87
C THR A 825 -13.26 17.14 -12.69
N GLN A 826 -12.48 17.03 -11.61
CA GLN A 826 -11.36 17.92 -11.32
C GLN A 826 -10.09 17.11 -11.02
N THR A 827 -8.99 17.42 -11.70
CA THR A 827 -7.65 16.88 -11.43
C THR A 827 -6.74 18.01 -10.98
N SER A 828 -5.97 17.83 -9.90
CA SER A 828 -4.96 18.76 -9.44
C SER A 828 -3.61 18.07 -9.20
N LEU A 829 -2.52 18.74 -9.56
CA LEU A 829 -1.15 18.31 -9.28
C LEU A 829 -0.48 19.32 -8.35
N SER A 830 0.15 18.84 -7.27
CA SER A 830 0.96 19.65 -6.35
C SER A 830 2.37 19.93 -6.90
N LYS A 831 3.13 20.80 -6.22
CA LYS A 831 4.55 21.10 -6.52
C LYS A 831 5.39 19.83 -6.73
N GLU A 832 5.15 18.81 -5.90
CA GLU A 832 5.93 17.57 -5.87
C GLU A 832 5.22 16.42 -6.61
N SER A 833 4.33 16.73 -7.57
CA SER A 833 3.65 15.73 -8.40
C SER A 833 4.31 15.64 -9.77
N HIS A 834 4.85 14.47 -10.11
CA HIS A 834 5.15 14.09 -11.49
C HIS A 834 4.11 13.09 -11.99
N TRP A 835 3.67 13.25 -13.24
CA TRP A 835 2.83 12.29 -13.96
C TRP A 835 3.46 11.96 -15.31
N THR A 836 3.67 10.68 -15.58
CA THR A 836 4.13 10.14 -16.86
C THR A 836 3.01 9.36 -17.52
N LEU A 837 2.57 9.82 -18.71
CA LEU A 837 1.49 9.19 -19.45
C LEU A 837 1.95 7.88 -20.09
N THR A 838 1.20 6.80 -19.85
CA THR A 838 1.35 5.51 -20.56
C THR A 838 0.59 5.47 -21.89
N GLY A 839 -0.36 6.39 -22.09
CA GLY A 839 -1.22 6.49 -23.26
C GLY A 839 -2.00 7.81 -23.31
N ASN A 840 -2.75 8.03 -24.40
CA ASN A 840 -3.68 9.16 -24.54
C ASN A 840 -4.59 9.28 -23.31
N SER A 841 -4.69 10.49 -22.74
CA SER A 841 -5.43 10.74 -21.50
C SER A 841 -6.46 11.85 -21.68
N THR A 842 -7.62 11.68 -21.07
CA THR A 842 -8.72 12.64 -21.09
C THR A 842 -9.04 13.12 -19.67
N LEU A 843 -9.19 14.43 -19.49
CA LEU A 843 -9.47 15.09 -18.22
C LEU A 843 -10.76 15.90 -18.27
N GLY A 844 -11.37 16.14 -17.11
CA GLY A 844 -12.33 17.21 -16.92
C GLY A 844 -11.60 18.55 -16.89
N ASN A 845 -11.33 19.06 -15.68
CA ASN A 845 -10.56 20.28 -15.44
C ASN A 845 -9.20 19.93 -14.85
N LEU A 846 -8.14 20.67 -15.22
CA LEU A 846 -6.76 20.43 -14.77
C LEU A 846 -6.14 21.68 -14.13
N ASN A 847 -5.75 21.58 -12.85
CA ASN A 847 -5.03 22.64 -12.14
C ASN A 847 -3.62 22.21 -11.74
N LEU A 848 -2.61 22.98 -12.13
CA LEU A 848 -1.20 22.68 -11.91
C LEU A 848 -0.56 23.64 -10.90
N ALA A 849 -0.03 23.13 -9.79
CA ALA A 849 0.75 23.95 -8.86
C ALA A 849 2.20 24.11 -9.35
N GLU A 850 2.83 25.24 -9.02
CA GLU A 850 4.21 25.53 -9.43
C GLU A 850 5.18 24.44 -8.97
N GLY A 851 5.93 23.88 -9.92
CA GLY A 851 6.82 22.74 -9.72
C GLY A 851 6.30 21.42 -10.30
N SER A 852 4.97 21.27 -10.43
CA SER A 852 4.32 20.07 -11.01
C SER A 852 4.80 19.75 -12.43
N GLN A 853 4.83 18.46 -12.77
CA GLN A 853 5.41 17.98 -14.03
C GLN A 853 4.51 16.92 -14.69
N ILE A 854 4.31 17.07 -16.00
CA ILE A 854 3.61 16.09 -16.84
C ILE A 854 4.52 15.69 -18.00
N THR A 855 4.93 14.43 -18.02
CA THR A 855 5.68 13.79 -19.11
C THR A 855 4.70 13.10 -20.05
N LEU A 856 4.52 13.67 -21.24
CA LEU A 856 3.48 13.23 -22.17
C LEU A 856 3.79 11.88 -22.82
N SER A 857 5.06 11.50 -23.00
CA SER A 857 5.41 10.14 -23.37
C SER A 857 6.81 9.73 -22.88
N GLN A 858 6.97 8.43 -22.59
CA GLN A 858 8.27 7.83 -22.30
C GLN A 858 9.07 7.60 -23.59
N ASN A 859 10.39 7.47 -23.47
CA ASN A 859 11.24 7.02 -24.57
C ASN A 859 10.75 5.67 -25.15
N ASP A 860 10.94 5.49 -26.46
CA ASP A 860 10.55 4.29 -27.22
C ASP A 860 9.05 3.92 -27.18
N LYS A 861 8.18 4.82 -26.70
CA LYS A 861 6.71 4.71 -26.79
C LYS A 861 6.13 5.56 -27.93
N PRO A 862 4.87 5.32 -28.34
CA PRO A 862 4.13 6.27 -29.17
C PRO A 862 4.08 7.68 -28.57
N PHE A 863 3.77 8.68 -29.39
CA PHE A 863 3.38 10.00 -28.91
C PHE A 863 1.95 9.96 -28.36
N ASN A 864 1.67 10.72 -27.30
CA ASN A 864 0.35 10.79 -26.67
C ASN A 864 -0.27 12.19 -26.75
N THR A 865 -1.60 12.23 -26.72
CA THR A 865 -2.39 13.45 -26.53
C THR A 865 -3.01 13.48 -25.14
N LEU A 866 -2.83 14.60 -24.44
CA LEU A 866 -3.56 14.95 -23.22
C LEU A 866 -4.69 15.91 -23.57
N THR A 867 -5.95 15.50 -23.40
CA THR A 867 -7.13 16.32 -23.69
C THR A 867 -7.80 16.75 -22.40
N VAL A 868 -7.80 18.05 -22.09
CA VAL A 868 -8.57 18.68 -21.02
C VAL A 868 -9.89 19.17 -21.60
N ASN A 869 -11.01 18.60 -21.15
CA ASN A 869 -12.33 18.93 -21.72
C ASN A 869 -12.94 20.22 -21.16
N GLY A 870 -12.59 20.56 -19.92
CA GLY A 870 -12.86 21.85 -19.29
C GLY A 870 -11.61 22.73 -19.31
N ASP A 871 -11.35 23.39 -18.19
CA ASP A 871 -10.31 24.42 -18.08
C ASP A 871 -8.94 23.86 -17.66
N LEU A 872 -7.87 24.52 -18.14
CA LEU A 872 -6.48 24.35 -17.71
C LEU A 872 -6.03 25.60 -16.96
N SER A 873 -5.55 25.45 -15.73
CA SER A 873 -5.11 26.55 -14.87
C SER A 873 -3.82 26.26 -14.10
N GLY A 874 -3.22 27.32 -13.55
CA GLY A 874 -2.03 27.24 -12.70
C GLY A 874 -0.71 27.32 -13.47
N ASN A 875 0.37 26.81 -12.89
CA ASN A 875 1.73 26.91 -13.41
C ASN A 875 2.40 25.52 -13.46
N GLY A 876 2.40 24.85 -14.62
CA GLY A 876 2.93 23.49 -14.77
C GLY A 876 4.11 23.36 -15.73
N LYS A 877 4.85 22.25 -15.64
CA LYS A 877 5.85 21.83 -16.63
C LYS A 877 5.33 20.67 -17.48
N PHE A 878 5.50 20.74 -18.79
CA PHE A 878 5.15 19.67 -19.72
C PHE A 878 6.40 19.20 -20.49
N TYR A 879 6.72 17.91 -20.41
CA TYR A 879 7.78 17.29 -21.20
C TYR A 879 7.17 16.64 -22.45
N TYR A 880 7.61 17.09 -23.62
CA TYR A 880 7.20 16.63 -24.94
C TYR A 880 8.33 15.84 -25.60
N ARG A 881 7.99 14.71 -26.20
CA ARG A 881 8.73 14.18 -27.35
C ARG A 881 8.14 14.75 -28.64
N THR A 882 9.01 15.12 -29.57
CA THR A 882 8.64 15.60 -30.91
C THR A 882 9.37 14.82 -32.00
N ASN A 883 8.85 14.86 -33.23
CA ASN A 883 9.58 14.53 -34.44
C ASN A 883 9.16 15.54 -35.52
N PHE A 884 9.87 16.66 -35.55
CA PHE A 884 9.58 17.77 -36.46
C PHE A 884 9.61 17.35 -37.92
N SER A 885 10.52 16.44 -38.32
CA SER A 885 10.64 15.95 -39.70
C SER A 885 9.38 15.24 -40.24
N THR A 886 8.47 14.83 -39.35
CA THR A 886 7.18 14.19 -39.69
C THR A 886 5.97 14.98 -39.20
N LEU A 887 6.20 16.17 -38.64
CA LEU A 887 5.20 17.01 -37.96
C LEU A 887 4.35 16.26 -36.90
N ASN A 888 4.99 15.30 -36.23
CA ASN A 888 4.37 14.49 -35.18
C ASN A 888 4.95 14.84 -33.80
N SER A 889 4.16 14.72 -32.75
CA SER A 889 4.54 15.07 -31.38
C SER A 889 3.54 14.57 -30.35
N ASP A 890 3.97 14.57 -29.09
CA ASP A 890 3.06 14.72 -27.97
C ASP A 890 2.25 16.03 -28.09
N LYS A 891 1.03 16.06 -27.55
CA LYS A 891 0.10 17.21 -27.68
C LYS A 891 -0.72 17.44 -26.41
N VAL A 892 -1.02 18.72 -26.12
CA VAL A 892 -2.03 19.11 -25.12
C VAL A 892 -3.17 19.85 -25.82
N VAL A 893 -4.40 19.37 -25.60
CA VAL A 893 -5.64 19.93 -26.18
C VAL A 893 -6.52 20.41 -25.04
N VAL A 894 -6.96 21.67 -25.05
CA VAL A 894 -7.83 22.26 -24.02
C VAL A 894 -9.11 22.77 -24.67
N ASN A 895 -10.23 22.10 -24.42
CA ASN A 895 -11.52 22.43 -25.03
C ASN A 895 -12.25 23.57 -24.29
N GLY A 896 -11.90 23.82 -23.02
CA GLY A 896 -12.29 25.01 -22.25
C GLY A 896 -11.24 26.13 -22.33
N LYS A 897 -11.10 26.90 -21.25
CA LYS A 897 -10.14 28.00 -21.13
C LYS A 897 -8.81 27.49 -20.58
N ALA A 898 -7.72 27.82 -21.28
CA ALA A 898 -6.36 27.67 -20.79
C ALA A 898 -5.87 29.00 -20.20
N SER A 899 -5.20 28.94 -19.04
CA SER A 899 -4.70 30.11 -18.31
C SER A 899 -3.50 29.76 -17.41
N GLY A 900 -2.77 30.78 -16.93
CA GLY A 900 -1.58 30.61 -16.08
C GLY A 900 -0.29 30.44 -16.89
N ASN A 901 0.80 30.00 -16.26
CA ASN A 901 2.15 30.04 -16.85
C ASN A 901 2.74 28.63 -17.00
N HIS A 902 2.79 28.11 -18.23
CA HIS A 902 3.18 26.73 -18.50
C HIS A 902 4.51 26.66 -19.26
N LEU A 903 5.44 25.85 -18.74
CA LEU A 903 6.78 25.67 -19.30
C LEU A 903 6.84 24.37 -20.10
N LEU A 904 7.27 24.44 -21.36
CA LEU A 904 7.44 23.26 -22.21
C LEU A 904 8.93 22.88 -22.28
N VAL A 905 9.19 21.61 -22.04
CA VAL A 905 10.49 20.96 -22.26
C VAL A 905 10.33 20.09 -23.50
N VAL A 906 11.07 20.38 -24.57
CA VAL A 906 10.92 19.72 -25.87
C VAL A 906 12.17 18.89 -26.13
N ASN A 907 11.98 17.60 -26.42
CA ASN A 907 13.02 16.68 -26.84
C ASN A 907 12.63 16.09 -28.22
N ASP A 908 13.29 16.55 -29.29
CA ASP A 908 13.03 15.99 -30.61
C ASP A 908 13.83 14.71 -30.84
N ILE A 909 13.13 13.68 -31.31
CA ILE A 909 13.67 12.34 -31.60
C ILE A 909 13.58 12.01 -33.10
N GLY A 910 13.32 13.02 -33.94
CA GLY A 910 13.27 12.89 -35.39
C GLY A 910 14.64 12.90 -36.06
N ASN A 911 14.63 12.74 -37.38
CA ASN A 911 15.78 13.10 -38.20
C ASN A 911 15.83 14.63 -38.36
N GLU A 912 16.97 15.15 -38.81
CA GLU A 912 17.13 16.58 -39.08
C GLU A 912 16.05 17.10 -40.06
N PRO A 913 15.23 18.10 -39.64
CA PRO A 913 14.11 18.57 -40.45
C PRO A 913 14.59 19.31 -41.71
N GLN A 914 13.81 19.18 -42.78
CA GLN A 914 14.07 19.90 -44.03
C GLN A 914 13.76 21.40 -43.88
N ARG A 915 14.41 22.24 -44.70
CA ARG A 915 14.26 23.70 -44.70
C ARG A 915 12.88 24.09 -45.24
N SER A 916 11.88 24.20 -44.37
CA SER A 916 10.49 24.54 -44.71
C SER A 916 9.89 25.60 -43.77
N LYS A 917 8.67 26.04 -44.09
CA LYS A 917 7.82 26.91 -43.24
C LYS A 917 6.82 26.10 -42.39
N ASP A 918 7.05 24.81 -42.20
CA ASP A 918 6.13 23.98 -41.44
C ASP A 918 6.16 24.33 -39.94
N ARG A 919 5.05 24.11 -39.24
CA ARG A 919 4.86 24.49 -37.84
C ARG A 919 4.28 23.34 -37.01
N LEU A 920 5.08 22.79 -36.10
CA LEU A 920 4.67 21.66 -35.25
C LEU A 920 3.81 22.15 -34.08
N THR A 921 2.55 21.70 -34.02
CA THR A 921 1.59 22.13 -32.98
C THR A 921 1.78 21.33 -31.70
N LEU A 922 2.06 22.02 -30.58
CA LEU A 922 2.21 21.43 -29.25
C LEU A 922 0.95 21.59 -28.39
N ILE A 923 0.37 22.80 -28.34
CA ILE A 923 -0.84 23.12 -27.57
C ILE A 923 -1.91 23.70 -28.47
N THR A 924 -3.15 23.22 -28.35
CA THR A 924 -4.35 23.91 -28.86
C THR A 924 -5.32 24.15 -27.72
N ALA A 925 -5.70 25.41 -27.48
CA ALA A 925 -6.78 25.78 -26.58
C ALA A 925 -7.99 26.32 -27.35
N ASN A 926 -9.17 26.35 -26.73
CA ASN A 926 -10.32 27.09 -27.24
C ASN A 926 -10.16 28.59 -26.91
N SER A 927 -9.95 28.92 -25.63
CA SER A 927 -9.52 30.26 -25.18
C SER A 927 -8.16 30.22 -24.48
N SER A 928 -7.32 31.21 -24.76
CA SER A 928 -5.98 31.40 -24.16
C SER A 928 -5.85 32.74 -23.42
N GLU A 929 -6.95 33.27 -22.89
CA GLU A 929 -6.94 34.50 -22.09
C GLU A 929 -6.13 34.33 -20.79
N ASN A 930 -5.12 35.17 -20.59
CA ASN A 930 -4.17 35.11 -19.47
C ASN A 930 -3.37 33.79 -19.42
N LEU A 931 -3.05 33.23 -20.60
CA LEU A 931 -2.15 32.09 -20.76
C LEU A 931 -0.76 32.57 -21.21
N THR A 932 0.27 32.20 -20.45
CA THR A 932 1.68 32.32 -20.83
C THR A 932 2.22 30.92 -21.13
N VAL A 933 2.86 30.74 -22.29
CA VAL A 933 3.55 29.49 -22.63
C VAL A 933 4.98 29.80 -23.07
N THR A 934 5.96 29.11 -22.48
CA THR A 934 7.40 29.33 -22.76
C THR A 934 8.15 28.01 -22.95
N LEU A 935 9.29 28.06 -23.63
CA LEU A 935 10.23 26.93 -23.74
C LEU A 935 11.30 27.04 -22.65
N GLN A 936 11.75 25.93 -22.07
CA GLN A 936 12.73 25.94 -20.96
C GLN A 936 13.98 26.80 -21.22
N ASN A 937 14.51 26.80 -22.44
CA ASN A 937 15.69 27.56 -22.84
C ASN A 937 15.34 28.82 -23.67
N SER A 938 14.07 29.24 -23.73
CA SER A 938 13.47 30.15 -24.73
C SER A 938 13.47 29.63 -26.18
N TYR A 939 14.18 28.54 -26.47
CA TYR A 939 14.18 27.79 -27.73
C TYR A 939 14.17 26.29 -27.44
N ALA A 940 13.94 25.48 -28.48
CA ALA A 940 14.23 24.05 -28.54
C ALA A 940 15.30 23.81 -29.62
N ASP A 941 16.31 23.01 -29.35
CA ASP A 941 17.29 22.58 -30.36
C ASP A 941 16.72 21.35 -31.10
N ILE A 942 16.66 21.39 -32.44
CA ILE A 942 16.16 20.31 -33.30
C ILE A 942 17.07 20.22 -34.54
N GLY A 943 17.83 19.13 -34.66
CA GLY A 943 18.95 19.07 -35.60
C GLY A 943 19.99 20.16 -35.29
N ALA A 944 20.55 20.79 -36.31
CA ALA A 944 21.45 21.94 -36.19
C ALA A 944 20.74 23.28 -35.91
N TYR A 945 19.40 23.31 -35.79
CA TYR A 945 18.61 24.55 -35.73
C TYR A 945 17.91 24.77 -34.39
N ARG A 946 17.66 26.05 -34.09
CA ARG A 946 16.85 26.47 -32.94
C ARG A 946 15.45 26.87 -33.36
N TYR A 947 14.48 26.26 -32.70
CA TYR A 947 13.05 26.48 -32.90
C TYR A 947 12.51 27.32 -31.74
N ASN A 948 11.68 28.29 -32.07
CA ASN A 948 10.97 29.14 -31.11
C ASN A 948 9.50 28.72 -31.05
N LEU A 949 8.80 29.17 -30.01
CA LEU A 949 7.34 29.04 -29.92
C LEU A 949 6.67 30.27 -30.57
N ILE A 950 5.62 30.05 -31.36
CA ILE A 950 4.70 31.08 -31.86
C ILE A 950 3.28 30.78 -31.40
N GLN A 951 2.53 31.83 -31.08
CA GLN A 951 1.10 31.77 -30.78
C GLN A 951 0.30 32.23 -32.00
N GLU A 952 -0.63 31.41 -32.45
CA GLU A 952 -1.56 31.68 -33.55
C GLU A 952 -2.99 31.53 -33.02
N GLY A 953 -3.58 32.65 -32.59
CA GLY A 953 -4.83 32.65 -31.83
C GLY A 953 -4.66 31.89 -30.51
N SER A 954 -5.45 30.85 -30.30
CA SER A 954 -5.39 29.96 -29.12
C SER A 954 -4.46 28.74 -29.31
N THR A 955 -3.65 28.69 -30.38
CA THR A 955 -2.75 27.56 -30.70
C THR A 955 -1.28 27.95 -30.55
N PHE A 956 -0.45 27.06 -30.01
CA PHE A 956 1.00 27.25 -29.84
C PHE A 956 1.77 26.22 -30.66
N ARG A 957 2.70 26.71 -31.50
CA ARG A 957 3.48 25.89 -32.42
C ARG A 957 4.98 26.17 -32.31
N LEU A 958 5.80 25.14 -32.51
CA LEU A 958 7.22 25.31 -32.80
C LEU A 958 7.39 25.71 -34.28
N TYR A 959 8.25 26.69 -34.51
CA TYR A 959 8.64 27.18 -35.84
C TYR A 959 10.11 27.63 -35.84
N ASN A 960 10.71 27.73 -37.02
CA ASN A 960 12.09 28.20 -37.17
C ASN A 960 12.09 29.66 -37.68
N PRO A 961 12.29 30.67 -36.81
CA PRO A 961 12.21 32.09 -37.18
C PRO A 961 13.35 32.57 -38.08
N ILE A 962 14.40 31.75 -38.29
CA ILE A 962 15.49 32.05 -39.21
C ILE A 962 15.09 31.53 -40.60
N VAL A 963 14.80 30.22 -40.71
CA VAL A 963 14.41 29.58 -41.97
C VAL A 963 13.17 30.22 -42.59
N GLU A 964 12.14 30.55 -41.80
CA GLU A 964 10.95 31.24 -42.35
C GLU A 964 11.29 32.61 -42.96
N LYS A 965 12.23 33.36 -42.35
CA LYS A 965 12.67 34.66 -42.87
C LYS A 965 13.50 34.51 -44.13
N GLU A 966 14.39 33.52 -44.18
CA GLU A 966 15.18 33.24 -45.38
C GLU A 966 14.28 32.86 -46.56
N ILE A 967 13.33 31.93 -46.37
CA ILE A 967 12.39 31.52 -47.41
C ILE A 967 11.49 32.70 -47.80
N ALA A 968 11.00 33.50 -46.85
CA ALA A 968 10.20 34.70 -47.17
C ALA A 968 11.01 35.78 -47.92
N GLU A 969 12.32 35.89 -47.68
CA GLU A 969 13.18 36.80 -48.43
C GLU A 969 13.55 36.25 -49.82
N GLU A 970 13.71 34.93 -49.96
CA GLU A 970 13.86 34.25 -51.27
C GLU A 970 12.59 34.38 -52.11
N GLU A 971 11.41 34.14 -51.53
CA GLU A 971 10.11 34.39 -52.16
C GLU A 971 9.93 35.86 -52.53
N ARG A 972 10.32 36.80 -51.65
CA ARG A 972 10.29 38.23 -51.98
C ARG A 972 11.18 38.53 -53.17
N LYS A 973 12.42 38.03 -53.21
CA LYS A 973 13.34 38.23 -54.34
C LYS A 973 12.81 37.61 -55.63
N ALA A 974 12.21 36.42 -55.55
CA ALA A 974 11.55 35.77 -56.68
C ALA A 974 10.31 36.54 -57.16
N ALA A 975 9.52 37.11 -56.25
CA ALA A 975 8.36 37.94 -56.57
C ALA A 975 8.75 39.33 -57.09
N GLU A 976 9.83 39.93 -56.59
CA GLU A 976 10.43 41.16 -57.13
C GLU A 976 11.01 40.92 -58.52
N GLU A 977 11.68 39.78 -58.76
CA GLU A 977 12.16 39.42 -60.09
C GLU A 977 11.01 39.07 -61.03
N GLN A 978 9.97 38.35 -60.59
CA GLN A 978 8.81 38.06 -61.43
C GLN A 978 7.99 39.33 -61.72
N ALA A 979 7.75 40.20 -60.74
CA ALA A 979 7.12 41.50 -60.97
C ALA A 979 7.97 42.38 -61.90
N ARG A 980 9.30 42.28 -61.83
CA ARG A 980 10.20 42.92 -62.80
C ARG A 980 10.07 42.29 -64.19
N ARG A 981 10.01 40.96 -64.33
CA ARG A 981 9.81 40.26 -65.61
C ARG A 981 8.44 40.56 -66.21
N GLU A 982 7.40 40.70 -65.39
CA GLU A 982 6.04 41.11 -65.80
C GLU A 982 5.98 42.60 -66.16
N ALA A 983 6.72 43.46 -65.45
CA ALA A 983 6.88 44.86 -65.82
C ALA A 983 7.72 45.04 -67.09
N GLU A 984 8.75 44.22 -67.30
CA GLU A 984 9.60 44.19 -68.50
C GLU A 984 8.83 43.60 -69.70
N ALA A 985 7.99 42.58 -69.48
CA ALA A 985 7.03 42.09 -70.47
C ALA A 985 5.94 43.12 -70.79
N LYS A 986 5.42 43.86 -69.80
CA LYS A 986 4.55 45.02 -70.05
C LYS A 986 5.27 46.13 -70.81
N ARG A 987 6.52 46.43 -70.49
CA ARG A 987 7.30 47.43 -71.22
C ARG A 987 7.61 46.98 -72.64
N LEU A 988 7.78 45.68 -72.90
CA LEU A 988 7.88 45.11 -74.25
C LEU A 988 6.53 45.07 -74.99
N GLU A 989 5.41 44.90 -74.29
CA GLU A 989 4.05 45.02 -74.85
C GLU A 989 3.70 46.48 -75.19
N GLU A 990 4.13 47.43 -74.35
CA GLU A 990 4.01 48.87 -74.57
C GLU A 990 5.01 49.38 -75.61
N GLU A 991 6.26 48.89 -75.63
CA GLU A 991 7.23 49.15 -76.70
C GLU A 991 6.79 48.50 -78.02
N ARG A 992 6.13 47.33 -78.01
CA ARG A 992 5.51 46.76 -79.21
C ARG A 992 4.37 47.65 -79.70
N LYS A 993 3.49 48.15 -78.82
CA LYS A 993 2.41 49.07 -79.19
C LYS A 993 2.92 50.44 -79.61
N ALA A 994 3.99 50.93 -79.01
CA ALA A 994 4.65 52.18 -79.40
C ALA A 994 5.44 52.02 -80.71
N ALA A 995 6.02 50.85 -80.98
CA ALA A 995 6.64 50.52 -82.27
C ALA A 995 5.59 50.25 -83.35
N GLU A 996 4.42 49.71 -83.02
CA GLU A 996 3.28 49.56 -83.92
C GLU A 996 2.62 50.91 -84.22
N GLU A 997 2.49 51.80 -83.22
CA GLU A 997 2.06 53.18 -83.43
C GLU A 997 3.13 54.01 -84.15
N GLN A 998 4.42 53.81 -83.89
CA GLN A 998 5.49 54.51 -84.60
C GLN A 998 5.65 53.97 -86.03
N ALA A 999 5.56 52.66 -86.27
CA ALA A 999 5.50 52.12 -87.63
C ALA A 999 4.25 52.61 -88.36
N ARG A 1000 3.11 52.77 -87.67
CA ARG A 1000 1.92 53.44 -88.22
C ARG A 1000 2.17 54.92 -88.50
N ARG A 1001 2.81 55.68 -87.61
CA ARG A 1001 3.17 57.10 -87.84
C ARG A 1001 4.23 57.28 -88.93
N GLU A 1002 5.15 56.34 -89.10
CA GLU A 1002 6.15 56.34 -90.18
C GLU A 1002 5.54 55.89 -91.51
N ALA A 1003 4.57 54.97 -91.50
CA ALA A 1003 3.76 54.63 -92.67
C ALA A 1003 2.78 55.76 -93.05
N GLU A 1004 2.24 56.49 -92.07
CA GLU A 1004 1.38 57.66 -92.24
C GLU A 1004 2.18 58.88 -92.71
N ALA A 1005 3.41 59.08 -92.21
CA ALA A 1005 4.35 60.08 -92.70
C ALA A 1005 4.88 59.76 -94.11
N LYS A 1006 5.16 58.48 -94.42
CA LYS A 1006 5.45 58.05 -95.79
C LYS A 1006 4.24 58.25 -96.71
N ARG A 1007 3.04 57.87 -96.28
CA ARG A 1007 1.81 58.18 -97.02
C ARG A 1007 1.65 59.68 -97.25
N LEU A 1008 1.92 60.55 -96.28
CA LEU A 1008 1.83 62.01 -96.47
C LEU A 1008 2.93 62.57 -97.39
N GLU A 1009 4.15 62.01 -97.37
CA GLU A 1009 5.24 62.38 -98.29
C GLU A 1009 4.98 61.88 -99.73
N GLU A 1010 4.42 60.68 -99.88
CA GLU A 1010 4.04 60.07 -101.15
C GLU A 1010 2.73 60.66 -101.71
N GLU A 1011 1.72 60.93 -100.88
CA GLU A 1011 0.49 61.67 -101.24
C GLU A 1011 0.81 63.12 -101.62
N ARG A 1012 1.80 63.78 -100.99
CA ARG A 1012 2.26 65.11 -101.41
C ARG A 1012 2.86 65.08 -102.83
N LYS A 1013 3.69 64.10 -103.15
CA LYS A 1013 4.30 63.95 -104.48
C LYS A 1013 3.29 63.47 -105.53
N ALA A 1014 2.39 62.57 -105.15
CA ALA A 1014 1.28 62.14 -106.01
C ALA A 1014 0.30 63.27 -106.29
N ALA A 1015 0.00 64.13 -105.31
CA ALA A 1015 -0.84 65.31 -105.52
C ALA A 1015 -0.19 66.36 -106.42
N GLU A 1016 1.14 66.56 -106.31
CA GLU A 1016 1.88 67.47 -107.19
C GLU A 1016 1.92 66.96 -108.64
N GLU A 1017 2.12 65.65 -108.86
CA GLU A 1017 2.03 65.07 -110.21
C GLU A 1017 0.59 64.98 -110.73
N GLN A 1018 -0.39 64.68 -109.88
CA GLN A 1018 -1.79 64.60 -110.28
C GLN A 1018 -2.37 66.00 -110.60
N ALA A 1019 -2.03 67.05 -109.85
CA ALA A 1019 -2.39 68.43 -110.20
C ALA A 1019 -1.83 68.83 -111.57
N ARG A 1020 -0.62 68.38 -111.91
CA ARG A 1020 -0.02 68.57 -113.24
C ARG A 1020 -0.76 67.78 -114.34
N ARG A 1021 -1.18 66.54 -114.07
CA ARG A 1021 -1.98 65.73 -115.02
C ARG A 1021 -3.41 66.26 -115.18
N GLU A 1022 -4.04 66.79 -114.12
CA GLU A 1022 -5.38 67.39 -114.18
C GLU A 1022 -5.40 68.75 -114.92
N ALA A 1023 -4.31 69.52 -114.84
CA ALA A 1023 -4.13 70.72 -115.66
C ALA A 1023 -4.01 70.39 -117.16
N GLU A 1024 -3.41 69.25 -117.52
CA GLU A 1024 -3.30 68.79 -118.91
C GLU A 1024 -4.61 68.13 -119.39
N ALA A 1025 -5.28 67.35 -118.54
CA ALA A 1025 -6.57 66.73 -118.84
C ALA A 1025 -7.69 67.76 -119.07
N LYS A 1026 -7.73 68.87 -118.32
CA LYS A 1026 -8.67 69.97 -118.58
C LYS A 1026 -8.51 70.56 -119.99
N ARG A 1027 -7.28 70.63 -120.51
CA ARG A 1027 -7.01 71.18 -121.85
C ARG A 1027 -7.49 70.25 -122.97
N LEU A 1028 -7.49 68.92 -122.75
CA LEU A 1028 -8.09 67.95 -123.67
C LEU A 1028 -9.62 67.81 -123.53
N GLU A 1029 -10.19 68.07 -122.35
CA GLU A 1029 -11.65 67.98 -122.18
C GLU A 1029 -12.40 69.17 -122.81
N GLU A 1030 -11.77 70.34 -122.94
CA GLU A 1030 -12.30 71.43 -123.77
C GLU A 1030 -12.29 71.08 -125.27
N GLU A 1031 -11.29 70.32 -125.75
CA GLU A 1031 -11.31 69.75 -127.11
C GLU A 1031 -12.38 68.64 -127.25
N ARG A 1032 -12.58 67.79 -126.23
CA ARG A 1032 -13.64 66.76 -126.25
C ARG A 1032 -15.03 67.37 -126.39
N LYS A 1033 -15.31 68.48 -125.71
CA LYS A 1033 -16.60 69.19 -125.80
C LYS A 1033 -16.91 69.70 -127.22
N ALA A 1034 -15.90 70.07 -128.00
CA ALA A 1034 -16.08 70.46 -129.41
C ALA A 1034 -16.43 69.25 -130.31
N ALA A 1035 -15.86 68.07 -130.06
CA ALA A 1035 -16.14 66.85 -130.81
C ALA A 1035 -17.50 66.21 -130.44
N GLU A 1036 -17.88 66.28 -129.17
CA GLU A 1036 -19.09 65.65 -128.62
C GLU A 1036 -20.38 66.33 -129.12
N GLU A 1037 -20.36 67.64 -129.36
CA GLU A 1037 -21.47 68.37 -129.99
C GLU A 1037 -21.69 67.97 -131.47
N GLN A 1038 -20.63 67.57 -132.17
CA GLN A 1038 -20.73 67.06 -133.54
C GLN A 1038 -21.24 65.60 -133.57
N ALA A 1039 -20.73 64.73 -132.68
CA ALA A 1039 -21.22 63.36 -132.53
C ALA A 1039 -22.71 63.29 -132.15
N ARG A 1040 -23.20 64.27 -131.37
CA ARG A 1040 -24.61 64.39 -130.98
C ARG A 1040 -25.58 64.52 -132.17
N ARG A 1041 -25.13 65.04 -133.32
CA ARG A 1041 -25.95 65.10 -134.55
C ARG A 1041 -25.98 63.77 -135.33
N GLU A 1042 -24.93 62.96 -135.24
CA GLU A 1042 -24.87 61.65 -135.93
C GLU A 1042 -25.55 60.53 -135.12
N ALA A 1043 -25.54 60.63 -133.78
CA ALA A 1043 -26.26 59.71 -132.90
C ALA A 1043 -27.78 59.77 -133.09
N GLU A 1044 -28.33 60.96 -133.40
CA GLU A 1044 -29.76 61.16 -133.68
C GLU A 1044 -30.21 60.42 -134.95
N ALA A 1045 -29.34 60.30 -135.96
CA ALA A 1045 -29.61 59.53 -137.17
C ALA A 1045 -29.57 58.00 -136.94
N LYS A 1046 -28.66 57.49 -136.09
CA LYS A 1046 -28.55 56.04 -135.85
C LYS A 1046 -29.72 55.45 -135.05
N ARG A 1047 -30.31 56.19 -134.11
CA ARG A 1047 -31.42 55.65 -133.30
C ARG A 1047 -32.70 55.40 -134.13
N LEU A 1048 -32.89 56.15 -135.21
CA LEU A 1048 -33.93 55.95 -136.23
C LEU A 1048 -33.69 54.72 -137.15
N GLU A 1049 -32.45 54.24 -137.26
CA GLU A 1049 -32.09 53.04 -138.04
C GLU A 1049 -32.31 51.76 -137.22
N GLU A 1050 -32.11 51.80 -135.90
CA GLU A 1050 -32.22 50.64 -135.01
C GLU A 1050 -33.70 50.32 -134.66
N GLU A 1051 -34.55 51.34 -134.48
CA GLU A 1051 -36.01 51.16 -134.33
C GLU A 1051 -36.63 50.47 -135.56
N ARG A 1052 -36.03 50.59 -136.75
CA ARG A 1052 -36.48 49.90 -137.97
C ARG A 1052 -36.12 48.40 -137.97
N LYS A 1053 -34.96 48.02 -137.43
CA LYS A 1053 -34.48 46.61 -137.46
C LYS A 1053 -35.06 45.74 -136.35
N ALA A 1054 -35.38 46.33 -135.19
CA ALA A 1054 -36.10 45.63 -134.13
C ALA A 1054 -37.47 45.09 -134.60
N ALA A 1055 -38.14 45.79 -135.53
CA ALA A 1055 -39.40 45.36 -136.13
C ALA A 1055 -39.26 44.19 -137.12
N GLU A 1056 -38.06 43.94 -137.66
CA GLU A 1056 -37.82 42.98 -138.75
C GLU A 1056 -37.42 41.58 -138.25
N GLU A 1057 -36.63 41.49 -137.17
CA GLU A 1057 -36.22 40.18 -136.64
C GLU A 1057 -37.36 39.43 -135.94
N GLN A 1058 -38.29 40.15 -135.29
CA GLN A 1058 -39.42 39.52 -134.61
C GLN A 1058 -40.38 38.82 -135.59
N ALA A 1059 -40.58 39.39 -136.80
CA ALA A 1059 -41.36 38.77 -137.86
C ALA A 1059 -40.70 37.50 -138.45
N ARG A 1060 -39.36 37.39 -138.38
CA ARG A 1060 -38.62 36.24 -138.94
C ARG A 1060 -38.74 34.98 -138.08
N ARG A 1061 -38.82 35.12 -136.75
CA ARG A 1061 -38.86 33.96 -135.82
C ARG A 1061 -40.17 33.17 -135.92
N GLU A 1062 -41.28 33.80 -136.31
CA GLU A 1062 -42.56 33.12 -136.56
C GLU A 1062 -42.60 32.30 -137.86
N ALA A 1063 -41.66 32.55 -138.79
CA ALA A 1063 -41.56 31.85 -140.08
C ALA A 1063 -40.64 30.61 -140.03
N GLU A 1064 -39.49 30.70 -139.34
CA GLU A 1064 -38.43 29.68 -139.42
C GLU A 1064 -38.76 28.40 -138.61
N ALA A 1065 -39.54 28.53 -137.52
CA ALA A 1065 -40.05 27.40 -136.73
C ALA A 1065 -40.97 26.45 -137.54
N LYS A 1066 -41.54 26.91 -138.67
CA LYS A 1066 -42.40 26.10 -139.55
C LYS A 1066 -41.64 25.26 -140.57
N ARG A 1067 -40.32 25.43 -140.73
CA ARG A 1067 -39.52 24.75 -141.77
C ARG A 1067 -38.63 23.62 -141.24
N LEU A 1068 -38.34 23.60 -139.94
CA LEU A 1068 -37.45 22.61 -139.30
C LEU A 1068 -38.11 21.23 -139.05
N GLU A 1069 -39.43 21.10 -139.23
CA GLU A 1069 -40.09 19.78 -139.21
C GLU A 1069 -39.92 19.00 -140.53
N GLU A 1070 -39.66 19.68 -141.65
CA GLU A 1070 -39.52 19.03 -142.96
C GLU A 1070 -38.12 18.44 -143.22
N GLU A 1071 -37.05 19.07 -142.72
CA GLU A 1071 -35.68 18.60 -142.88
C GLU A 1071 -35.20 17.60 -141.81
N ARG A 1072 -36.15 16.98 -141.09
CA ARG A 1072 -36.02 15.70 -140.34
C ARG A 1072 -35.73 14.49 -141.26
N LYS A 1073 -35.09 14.73 -142.41
CA LYS A 1073 -34.83 13.82 -143.53
C LYS A 1073 -33.44 14.02 -144.18
N ALA A 1074 -32.74 15.13 -143.93
CA ALA A 1074 -31.43 15.40 -144.55
C ALA A 1074 -30.24 14.85 -143.75
N ALA A 1075 -30.39 14.68 -142.42
CA ALA A 1075 -29.33 14.20 -141.54
C ALA A 1075 -29.00 12.70 -141.67
N GLU A 1076 -29.78 11.94 -142.43
CA GLU A 1076 -29.66 10.48 -142.57
C GLU A 1076 -28.46 10.05 -143.45
N GLU A 1077 -27.90 10.96 -144.25
CA GLU A 1077 -26.88 10.60 -145.26
C GLU A 1077 -25.43 10.92 -144.86
N GLN A 1078 -25.16 12.00 -144.10
CA GLN A 1078 -23.77 12.45 -143.88
C GLN A 1078 -23.02 11.69 -142.77
N ALA A 1079 -23.71 11.12 -141.78
CA ALA A 1079 -23.09 10.29 -140.73
C ALA A 1079 -22.48 8.97 -141.28
N ARG A 1080 -22.87 8.54 -142.48
CA ARG A 1080 -22.23 7.40 -143.18
C ARG A 1080 -20.73 7.59 -143.46
N ARG A 1081 -20.19 8.81 -143.32
CA ARG A 1081 -18.76 9.12 -143.57
C ARG A 1081 -17.84 8.99 -142.35
N GLU A 1082 -18.34 8.92 -141.12
CA GLU A 1082 -17.47 8.71 -139.94
C GLU A 1082 -17.14 7.22 -139.67
N VAL A 1083 -17.86 6.30 -140.31
CA VAL A 1083 -17.68 4.84 -140.19
C VAL A 1083 -16.31 4.35 -140.69
N GLU A 1084 -15.65 5.12 -141.56
CA GLU A 1084 -14.44 4.68 -142.25
C GLU A 1084 -13.12 5.09 -141.56
N ALA A 1085 -13.12 6.19 -140.79
CA ALA A 1085 -11.89 6.75 -140.19
C ALA A 1085 -11.42 6.00 -138.92
N LYS A 1086 -12.34 5.56 -138.05
CA LYS A 1086 -12.00 4.90 -136.77
C LYS A 1086 -11.72 3.39 -136.88
N ARG A 1087 -11.59 2.86 -138.11
CA ARG A 1087 -11.39 1.42 -138.38
C ARG A 1087 -9.91 1.03 -138.52
N LEU A 1088 -8.97 1.98 -138.55
CA LEU A 1088 -7.57 1.73 -138.92
C LEU A 1088 -6.52 2.13 -137.88
N GLU A 1089 -6.87 2.88 -136.82
CA GLU A 1089 -5.95 3.21 -135.74
C GLU A 1089 -6.27 2.41 -134.46
N GLU A 1090 -5.81 1.16 -134.47
CA GLU A 1090 -5.29 0.44 -133.31
C GLU A 1090 -6.30 0.03 -132.21
N GLU A 1091 -6.78 -1.21 -132.10
CA GLU A 1091 -6.29 -2.53 -132.56
C GLU A 1091 -4.85 -2.93 -132.15
N ARG A 1092 -4.01 -2.04 -131.61
CA ARG A 1092 -2.69 -2.40 -131.02
C ARG A 1092 -2.64 -2.39 -129.50
N LYS A 1093 -3.61 -1.77 -128.80
CA LYS A 1093 -3.66 -1.79 -127.31
C LYS A 1093 -4.92 -2.41 -126.71
N LYS A 1094 -5.62 -3.25 -127.48
CA LYS A 1094 -6.57 -4.26 -126.98
C LYS A 1094 -5.85 -5.56 -126.53
N ALA A 1095 -4.60 -5.45 -126.07
CA ALA A 1095 -3.67 -6.57 -125.96
C ALA A 1095 -2.85 -6.62 -124.66
N GLU A 1096 -2.83 -5.55 -123.86
CA GLU A 1096 -2.13 -5.53 -122.56
C GLU A 1096 -3.13 -5.39 -121.40
N LEU A 1097 -3.76 -6.54 -121.13
CA LEU A 1097 -4.03 -7.10 -119.80
C LEU A 1097 -4.67 -6.14 -118.78
N ASP A 1098 -5.98 -6.13 -118.58
CA ASP A 1098 -6.84 -7.30 -118.29
C ASP A 1098 -6.31 -8.21 -117.15
N ARG A 1099 -5.53 -7.63 -116.22
CA ARG A 1099 -5.19 -8.24 -114.93
C ARG A 1099 -5.50 -7.28 -113.78
N LEU A 1100 -6.44 -7.69 -112.92
CA LEU A 1100 -6.71 -7.15 -111.57
C LEU A 1100 -7.19 -5.68 -111.58
N LYS A 1101 -8.50 -5.35 -111.52
CA LYS A 1101 -9.67 -6.01 -110.89
C LYS A 1101 -9.50 -6.29 -109.39
N GLN A 1102 -10.19 -5.45 -108.59
CA GLN A 1102 -10.68 -5.67 -107.23
C GLN A 1102 -9.65 -6.04 -106.13
N ALA A 1103 -9.30 -5.02 -105.34
CA ALA A 1103 -9.11 -5.08 -103.89
C ALA A 1103 -9.75 -3.82 -103.30
#